data_AF-A0A3E0DYD0-F1
#
_entry.id   AF-A0A3E0DYD0-F1
#
_cell.length_a   1.000
_cell.length_b   1.000
_cell.length_c   1.000
_cell.angle_alpha   90.00
_cell.angle_beta   90.00
_cell.angle_gamma   90.00
#
_symmetry.space_group_name_H-M   'P 1'
#
loop_
_entity.id
_entity.type
_entity.pdbx_description
1 polymer ?
#
loop_
_entity_poly.entity_id
_entity_poly.type
_entity_poly.pdbx_seq_one_letter_code
_entity_poly.pdbx_strand_id
1 'polypeptide(L)'
;MKHDLRRLIILISIFSLLAVLVLNFFFFQKSDQETYLQALQDRVQAVDKEFDEDFIKILMDVGPDDSLSFGQISTPIHKYPFFILSPEKDLLYWSDFTLTLDFSKVDLSKEYQLIEDAYGTLLLKVRNVKRNKADYVMLHVLRLIWPGNIENNYLITGANPNIFGNDRFELFANPEEASAVVKNPVGIPLFGINFLFGYSPAGRVVNPAILIFFASVFLLYFLLSSDFVLSKWKSGRRWQAIGYAIFILAAFRMMMLLLDFPSNYLTLSLFDSANYASSWFNPSLGDLLINTLCVVLILVMVIFQLASKTMHEKIKVLKSRSEFLVFYFFTLFVSSIGMYLVWSLPRDLMVNSQWALDISSIPSFDWFKGISFFMLFLWGAVYVLVTLTMFSLLLEIHQRKKVYYKWIAIIGFPIGGILFFFTVWGGVVWLIHLGFLLTVIRLELFKNAFKLGLDTFLTFFFACLVTAIIGGISTFQTEKSELIQSKTRFANQNLIENDVMTEFFLGEIFTRIKSDLFIQNRIADPLFSKDPIETKIRRYYLDNYFDQFEVQVRVFSSSGQQILGSANSDNLEDIQLEYIKSDFATSVKDLYFIRGNESANGNRFIAFVPMSKDGSSLGTIILELRQLRVQPTSVYPKLLLDKKYNDKLDLILYDYAIFKDSEFIRNSGTFNYLSKGFEQALTRKKLLTEGVHQNGFHHFGIKNGGELVIVSSRNISLAHFFGNISLFFVLFVIMTFLTILINTLITGVKNFEFNYSTKLQLYLNFAFFFPIIIISIITIGLLANSYRDDLDRQYMQKAALIRGNLGSFLNNQKPENVDEDLLNEEVNELANTTASDIHVYSAEGKLESTNRPNIFEKKILAPLINPKAIAEIEEMGQSQYLADEQIGKLLYKTVYLSIPATTNQENLGILAVPFFESEAELNTLIADVLSNIFNAFVVIFILFLFVSYFVSTNLTFPFKLLTQKLKATNLENNEPMYWGSKDEIGLLVNEYNNMLFKLENSKKVLASTEKESAWREMAKQVAHEIKNPLTPMKLTLQHLIRLQDAGRLDDAEKLKRSLETLIHQVDALSGIASSFSTFAKMPLPNSELMNFKLVVNQVLDLFSGDQEVELVFQDDSFTKNIPIMGDDKLFGRVISNLVINGIQAVEPGVKPVIRVWLWLTDQAVFLEITDNGKGITDELKDKIFIPNFSTKSTGSGLGLAIAKSGVETAGGKIWFETEMGKGTTFYLTFPLIG
;
A
#
# COMPACT_ATOMS: atom_id res chain seq x y z
N MET A 1 -14.30 -23.85 -30.38
CA MET A 1 -15.39 -23.28 -31.21
C MET A 1 -14.78 -22.81 -32.52
N LYS A 2 -15.26 -23.27 -33.69
CA LYS A 2 -14.66 -22.93 -35.01
C LYS A 2 -14.61 -21.41 -35.19
N HIS A 3 -13.50 -20.88 -35.70
CA HIS A 3 -13.25 -19.44 -35.88
C HIS A 3 -14.39 -18.70 -36.61
N ASP A 4 -15.04 -19.38 -37.56
CA ASP A 4 -16.14 -18.83 -38.36
C ASP A 4 -17.43 -18.66 -37.56
N LEU A 5 -17.74 -19.60 -36.66
CA LEU A 5 -18.92 -19.50 -35.78
C LEU A 5 -18.79 -18.30 -34.84
N ARG A 6 -17.58 -18.01 -34.37
CA ARG A 6 -17.32 -16.86 -33.49
C ARG A 6 -17.46 -15.54 -34.23
N ARG A 7 -16.93 -15.43 -35.46
CA ARG A 7 -17.11 -14.26 -36.33
C ARG A 7 -18.58 -14.01 -36.66
N LEU A 8 -19.33 -15.07 -36.93
CA LEU A 8 -20.77 -15.00 -37.21
C LEU A 8 -21.54 -14.47 -35.98
N ILE A 9 -21.25 -14.99 -34.79
CA ILE A 9 -21.88 -14.53 -33.54
C ILE A 9 -21.56 -13.05 -33.30
N ILE A 10 -20.32 -12.62 -33.51
CA ILE A 10 -19.92 -11.21 -33.38
C ILE A 10 -20.67 -10.31 -34.38
N LEU A 11 -20.75 -10.72 -35.63
CA LEU A 11 -21.48 -9.97 -36.68
C LEU A 11 -22.97 -9.87 -36.37
N ILE A 12 -23.59 -10.97 -35.93
CA ILE A 12 -24.99 -10.99 -35.50
C ILE A 12 -25.18 -10.09 -34.29
N SER A 13 -24.30 -10.14 -33.28
CA SER A 13 -24.37 -9.26 -32.11
C SER A 13 -24.24 -7.79 -32.50
N ILE A 14 -23.34 -7.42 -33.41
CA ILE A 14 -23.21 -6.05 -33.93
C ILE A 14 -24.51 -5.61 -34.62
N PHE A 15 -25.05 -6.46 -35.50
CA PHE A 15 -26.26 -6.13 -36.27
C PHE A 15 -27.50 -6.05 -35.40
N SER A 16 -27.64 -6.94 -34.42
CA SER A 16 -28.72 -6.89 -33.42
C SER A 16 -28.61 -5.66 -32.52
N LEU A 17 -27.40 -5.28 -32.10
CA LEU A 17 -27.19 -4.05 -31.32
C LEU A 17 -27.59 -2.81 -32.12
N LEU A 18 -27.18 -2.75 -33.40
CA LEU A 18 -27.49 -1.66 -34.31
C LEU A 18 -29.01 -1.58 -34.62
N ALA A 19 -29.67 -2.72 -34.78
CA ALA A 19 -31.12 -2.78 -34.98
C ALA A 19 -31.90 -2.32 -33.73
N VAL A 20 -31.47 -2.72 -32.54
CA VAL A 20 -32.05 -2.25 -31.26
C VAL A 20 -31.88 -0.74 -31.11
N LEU A 21 -30.76 -0.17 -31.58
CA LEU A 21 -30.54 1.28 -31.59
C LEU A 21 -31.42 2.04 -32.54
N VAL A 22 -31.56 1.56 -33.77
CA VAL A 22 -32.47 2.18 -34.74
C VAL A 22 -33.90 2.12 -34.19
N LEU A 23 -34.31 1.00 -33.59
CA LEU A 23 -35.60 0.89 -32.91
C LEU A 23 -35.71 1.86 -31.73
N ASN A 24 -34.69 2.00 -30.88
CA ASN A 24 -34.75 2.91 -29.73
C ASN A 24 -34.78 4.38 -30.15
N PHE A 25 -33.94 4.77 -31.11
CA PHE A 25 -33.85 6.13 -31.64
C PHE A 25 -35.15 6.57 -32.32
N PHE A 26 -35.80 5.69 -33.10
CA PHE A 26 -37.02 6.03 -33.82
C PHE A 26 -38.33 5.79 -33.03
N PHE A 27 -38.38 4.86 -32.06
CA PHE A 27 -39.63 4.52 -31.36
C PHE A 27 -39.70 4.96 -29.89
N PHE A 28 -38.59 5.27 -29.22
CA PHE A 28 -38.58 5.51 -27.77
C PHE A 28 -38.08 6.89 -27.36
N GLN A 29 -37.86 7.80 -28.30
CA GLN A 29 -37.48 9.18 -27.99
C GLN A 29 -38.73 9.96 -27.54
N LYS A 30 -39.05 9.89 -26.24
CA LYS A 30 -39.92 10.89 -25.61
C LYS A 30 -39.32 12.27 -25.83
N SER A 31 -40.15 13.32 -25.87
CA SER A 31 -39.61 14.68 -25.87
C SER A 31 -38.75 14.88 -24.61
N ASP A 32 -37.69 15.66 -24.72
CA ASP A 32 -36.81 15.96 -23.58
C ASP A 32 -37.62 16.49 -22.38
N GLN A 33 -38.66 17.29 -22.66
CA GLN A 33 -39.58 17.82 -21.65
C GLN A 33 -40.41 16.75 -20.90
N GLU A 34 -40.93 15.72 -21.59
CA GLU A 34 -41.66 14.64 -20.90
C GLU A 34 -40.73 13.85 -19.98
N THR A 35 -39.48 13.66 -20.40
CA THR A 35 -38.49 12.92 -19.60
C THR A 35 -38.07 13.73 -18.38
N TYR A 36 -37.90 15.05 -18.53
CA TYR A 36 -37.63 15.97 -17.42
C TYR A 36 -38.79 16.02 -16.42
N LEU A 37 -40.03 16.10 -16.92
CA LEU A 37 -41.23 16.12 -16.08
C LEU A 37 -41.36 14.84 -15.27
N GLN A 38 -41.18 13.67 -15.90
CA GLN A 38 -41.33 12.40 -15.22
C GLN A 38 -40.26 12.21 -14.14
N ALA A 39 -39.00 12.56 -14.42
CA ALA A 39 -37.93 12.50 -13.44
C ALA A 39 -38.15 13.43 -12.23
N LEU A 40 -38.68 14.64 -12.47
CA LEU A 40 -39.05 15.58 -11.41
C LEU A 40 -40.23 15.04 -10.59
N GLN A 41 -41.26 14.53 -11.26
CA GLN A 41 -42.47 14.02 -10.61
C GLN A 41 -42.16 12.83 -9.70
N ASP A 42 -41.34 11.87 -10.16
CA ASP A 42 -40.94 10.72 -9.35
C ASP A 42 -40.26 11.13 -8.02
N ARG A 43 -39.46 12.22 -8.04
CA ARG A 43 -38.80 12.75 -6.83
C ARG A 43 -39.76 13.41 -5.88
N VAL A 44 -40.65 14.27 -6.39
CA VAL A 44 -41.65 14.93 -5.56
C VAL A 44 -42.61 13.91 -4.95
N GLN A 45 -42.99 12.88 -5.70
CA GLN A 45 -43.81 11.76 -5.19
C GLN A 45 -43.09 10.94 -4.12
N ALA A 46 -41.77 10.75 -4.24
CA ALA A 46 -40.98 10.10 -3.19
C ALA A 46 -40.99 10.92 -1.88
N VAL A 47 -40.85 12.25 -1.96
CA VAL A 47 -40.96 13.14 -0.80
C VAL A 47 -42.36 13.07 -0.18
N ASP A 48 -43.41 13.09 -1.01
CA ASP A 48 -44.80 13.03 -0.56
C ASP A 48 -45.09 11.74 0.23
N LYS A 49 -44.54 10.61 -0.23
CA LYS A 49 -44.61 9.33 0.48
C LYS A 49 -43.87 9.39 1.82
N GLU A 50 -42.71 10.03 1.87
CA GLU A 50 -41.96 10.23 3.12
C GLU A 50 -42.74 11.11 4.11
N PHE A 51 -43.50 12.10 3.63
CA PHE A 51 -44.43 12.87 4.48
C PHE A 51 -45.57 12.02 5.04
N ASP A 52 -46.06 11.01 4.31
CA ASP A 52 -47.08 10.07 4.80
C ASP A 52 -46.51 9.13 5.86
N GLU A 53 -45.32 8.58 5.62
CA GLU A 53 -44.63 7.69 6.56
C GLU A 53 -44.31 8.41 7.88
N ASP A 54 -43.85 9.66 7.80
CA ASP A 54 -43.55 10.51 8.96
C ASP A 54 -44.79 10.83 9.80
N PHE A 55 -45.88 11.22 9.14
CA PHE A 55 -47.16 11.49 9.79
C PHE A 55 -47.71 10.28 10.55
N ILE A 56 -47.71 9.11 9.91
CA ILE A 56 -48.17 7.87 10.54
C ILE A 56 -47.35 7.58 11.78
N LYS A 57 -46.03 7.77 11.70
CA LYS A 57 -45.12 7.52 12.82
C LYS A 57 -45.42 8.41 14.02
N ILE A 58 -45.56 9.72 13.81
CA ILE A 58 -45.91 10.67 14.89
C ILE A 58 -47.26 10.31 15.52
N LEU A 59 -48.24 9.87 14.71
CA LEU A 59 -49.52 9.41 15.25
C LEU A 59 -49.42 8.13 16.07
N MET A 60 -48.43 7.26 15.81
CA MET A 60 -48.17 6.05 16.57
C MET A 60 -47.38 6.32 17.85
N ASP A 61 -46.46 7.28 17.81
CA ASP A 61 -45.58 7.63 18.93
C ASP A 61 -46.29 8.49 19.99
N VAL A 62 -47.27 9.33 19.59
CA VAL A 62 -48.08 10.15 20.51
C VAL A 62 -49.47 9.54 20.68
N GLY A 63 -49.78 9.09 21.91
CA GLY A 63 -51.06 8.52 22.28
C GLY A 63 -52.24 9.47 22.01
N PRO A 64 -53.46 8.96 21.76
CA PRO A 64 -54.62 9.80 21.44
C PRO A 64 -54.98 10.83 22.53
N ASP A 65 -54.68 10.50 23.79
CA ASP A 65 -54.98 11.29 24.97
C ASP A 65 -53.77 12.13 25.46
N ASP A 66 -52.60 11.98 24.84
CA ASP A 66 -51.38 12.71 25.24
C ASP A 66 -51.35 14.11 24.60
N SER A 67 -50.81 15.08 25.33
CA SER A 67 -50.47 16.40 24.79
C SER A 67 -49.21 16.31 23.93
N LEU A 68 -49.18 17.04 22.82
CA LEU A 68 -47.98 17.16 21.97
C LEU A 68 -46.87 17.86 22.75
N SER A 69 -45.70 17.25 22.82
CA SER A 69 -44.49 17.82 23.45
C SER A 69 -43.27 17.61 22.56
N PHE A 70 -42.26 18.46 22.72
CA PHE A 70 -41.01 18.36 21.98
C PHE A 70 -40.28 17.04 22.25
N GLY A 71 -40.27 16.56 23.49
CA GLY A 71 -39.62 15.31 23.88
C GLY A 71 -40.22 14.07 23.23
N GLN A 72 -41.53 14.04 22.99
CA GLN A 72 -42.20 12.90 22.34
C GLN A 72 -42.00 12.90 20.83
N ILE A 73 -42.00 14.09 20.21
CA ILE A 73 -42.05 14.22 18.74
C ILE A 73 -40.65 14.31 18.12
N SER A 74 -39.66 14.85 18.84
CA SER A 74 -38.32 15.14 18.29
C SER A 74 -37.40 13.91 18.19
N THR A 75 -37.86 12.74 18.63
CA THR A 75 -37.13 11.47 18.51
C THR A 75 -38.04 10.37 17.97
N PRO A 76 -37.75 9.81 16.77
CA PRO A 76 -36.51 9.91 15.98
C PRO A 76 -36.42 11.13 15.04
N ILE A 77 -35.23 11.33 14.44
CA ILE A 77 -34.94 12.46 13.53
C ILE A 77 -35.77 12.33 12.25
N HIS A 78 -36.46 13.42 11.89
CA HIS A 78 -37.31 13.52 10.71
C HIS A 78 -36.52 14.01 9.50
N LYS A 79 -36.83 13.49 8.31
CA LYS A 79 -36.07 13.80 7.09
C LYS A 79 -36.37 15.19 6.53
N TYR A 80 -37.60 15.68 6.73
CA TYR A 80 -38.02 17.00 6.29
C TYR A 80 -38.63 17.79 7.45
N PRO A 81 -38.53 19.13 7.40
CA PRO A 81 -39.18 20.00 8.37
C PRO A 81 -40.70 19.84 8.38
N PHE A 82 -41.28 19.96 9.57
CA PHE A 82 -42.70 20.13 9.77
C PHE A 82 -42.98 21.00 10.99
N PHE A 83 -44.19 21.55 11.02
CA PHE A 83 -44.68 22.42 12.08
C PHE A 83 -46.03 21.93 12.57
N ILE A 84 -46.34 22.16 13.85
CA ILE A 84 -47.68 21.96 14.40
C ILE A 84 -48.22 23.30 14.88
N LEU A 85 -49.41 23.62 14.41
CA LEU A 85 -50.11 24.86 14.71
C LEU A 85 -51.41 24.61 15.48
N SER A 86 -51.83 25.62 16.23
CA SER A 86 -53.22 25.74 16.68
C SER A 86 -54.16 26.03 15.48
N PRO A 87 -55.49 25.84 15.64
CA PRO A 87 -56.47 26.28 14.65
C PRO A 87 -56.39 27.80 14.36
N GLU A 88 -55.93 28.58 15.33
CA GLU A 88 -55.67 30.02 15.23
C GLU A 88 -54.33 30.37 14.53
N LYS A 89 -53.57 29.35 14.08
CA LYS A 89 -52.25 29.46 13.43
C LYS A 89 -51.09 29.85 14.34
N ASP A 90 -51.23 29.68 15.66
CA ASP A 90 -50.12 29.85 16.58
C ASP A 90 -49.15 28.68 16.48
N LEU A 91 -47.85 28.96 16.44
CA LEU A 91 -46.81 27.93 16.38
C LEU A 91 -46.67 27.24 17.73
N LEU A 92 -46.94 25.93 17.76
CA LEU A 92 -46.83 25.10 18.96
C LEU A 92 -45.60 24.18 18.94
N TYR A 93 -45.17 23.75 17.76
CA TYR A 93 -44.01 22.88 17.58
C TYR A 93 -43.35 23.09 16.22
N TRP A 94 -42.03 22.96 16.17
CA TRP A 94 -41.22 22.91 14.95
C TRP A 94 -40.24 21.73 15.03
N SER A 95 -40.02 21.02 13.94
CA SER A 95 -39.06 19.91 13.89
C SER A 95 -37.66 20.30 13.42
N ASP A 96 -37.48 21.52 12.91
CA ASP A 96 -36.25 22.01 12.31
C ASP A 96 -35.96 23.46 12.72
N PHE A 97 -34.68 23.78 12.93
CA PHE A 97 -34.21 25.11 13.35
C PHE A 97 -33.57 25.91 12.20
N THR A 98 -33.56 25.36 10.98
CA THR A 98 -33.04 26.03 9.77
C THR A 98 -34.16 26.66 8.92
N LEU A 99 -35.42 26.39 9.27
CA LEU A 99 -36.61 26.84 8.55
C LEU A 99 -37.68 27.35 9.50
N THR A 100 -38.36 28.43 9.10
CA THR A 100 -39.69 28.78 9.59
C THR A 100 -40.47 29.43 8.43
N LEU A 101 -41.72 29.83 8.64
CA LEU A 101 -42.54 30.49 7.62
C LEU A 101 -43.55 31.46 8.24
N ASP A 102 -44.04 32.38 7.44
CA ASP A 102 -45.18 33.21 7.81
C ASP A 102 -46.49 32.40 7.76
N PHE A 103 -46.88 31.84 8.91
CA PHE A 103 -48.08 31.01 9.05
C PHE A 103 -49.38 31.75 8.70
N SER A 104 -49.39 33.09 8.72
CA SER A 104 -50.58 33.86 8.35
C SER A 104 -50.98 33.63 6.88
N LYS A 105 -49.99 33.38 6.00
CA LYS A 105 -50.18 33.13 4.57
C LYS A 105 -50.66 31.72 4.23
N VAL A 106 -50.63 30.78 5.18
CA VAL A 106 -51.01 29.38 4.94
C VAL A 106 -52.53 29.23 4.89
N ASP A 107 -53.05 28.64 3.81
CA ASP A 107 -54.47 28.30 3.68
C ASP A 107 -54.74 26.90 4.25
N LEU A 108 -55.29 26.82 5.47
CA LEU A 108 -55.55 25.56 6.17
C LEU A 108 -56.61 24.68 5.47
N SER A 109 -57.34 25.20 4.49
CA SER A 109 -58.36 24.45 3.74
C SER A 109 -57.78 23.60 2.60
N LYS A 110 -56.56 23.90 2.16
CA LYS A 110 -55.89 23.20 1.04
C LYS A 110 -54.90 22.17 1.56
N GLU A 111 -55.08 20.92 1.13
CA GLU A 111 -54.16 19.83 1.46
C GLU A 111 -52.74 20.09 0.93
N TYR A 112 -52.61 20.58 -0.31
CA TYR A 112 -51.33 20.99 -0.89
C TYR A 112 -51.36 22.44 -1.32
N GLN A 113 -50.26 23.14 -1.10
CA GLN A 113 -50.08 24.49 -1.59
C GLN A 113 -48.60 24.83 -1.74
N LEU A 114 -48.33 25.70 -2.71
CA LEU A 114 -47.03 26.30 -2.90
C LEU A 114 -47.05 27.71 -2.31
N ILE A 115 -46.10 28.04 -1.43
CA ILE A 115 -45.97 29.37 -0.83
C ILE A 115 -44.58 29.94 -1.12
N GLU A 116 -44.56 31.21 -1.47
CA GLU A 116 -43.33 32.01 -1.46
C GLU A 116 -43.20 32.75 -0.12
N ASP A 117 -42.12 32.44 0.60
CA ASP A 117 -41.82 33.01 1.90
C ASP A 117 -40.39 33.59 1.93
N ALA A 118 -40.05 34.31 3.01
CA ALA A 118 -38.68 34.80 3.22
C ALA A 118 -37.65 33.66 3.26
N TYR A 119 -38.04 32.45 3.67
CA TYR A 119 -37.18 31.26 3.66
C TYR A 119 -37.18 30.50 2.32
N GLY A 120 -37.71 31.09 1.25
CA GLY A 120 -37.71 30.57 -0.11
C GLY A 120 -39.06 30.06 -0.58
N THR A 121 -39.07 29.26 -1.65
CA THR A 121 -40.30 28.68 -2.21
C THR A 121 -40.53 27.30 -1.63
N LEU A 122 -41.67 27.11 -0.97
CA LEU A 122 -42.01 25.96 -0.16
C LEU A 122 -43.23 25.23 -0.73
N LEU A 123 -43.14 23.90 -0.84
CA LEU A 123 -44.28 23.03 -1.06
C LEU A 123 -44.75 22.50 0.30
N LEU A 124 -46.01 22.79 0.63
CA LEU A 124 -46.62 22.41 1.90
C LEU A 124 -47.63 21.28 1.69
N LYS A 125 -47.67 20.35 2.65
CA LYS A 125 -48.76 19.38 2.83
C LYS A 125 -49.41 19.60 4.20
N VAL A 126 -50.68 19.97 4.19
CA VAL A 126 -51.47 20.33 5.36
C VAL A 126 -52.33 19.15 5.79
N ARG A 127 -52.28 18.79 7.07
CA ARG A 127 -53.12 17.72 7.65
C ARG A 127 -53.68 18.13 8.99
N ASN A 128 -54.96 17.83 9.21
CA ASN A 128 -55.61 18.03 10.50
C ASN A 128 -55.38 16.82 11.41
N VAL A 129 -55.02 17.08 12.67
CA VAL A 129 -54.72 16.07 13.69
C VAL A 129 -55.55 16.39 14.93
N LYS A 130 -56.18 15.38 15.52
CA LYS A 130 -56.91 15.53 16.79
C LYS A 130 -56.19 14.76 17.90
N ARG A 131 -55.80 15.45 18.98
CA ARG A 131 -55.09 14.88 20.14
C ARG A 131 -55.56 15.53 21.43
N ASN A 132 -55.72 14.76 22.50
CA ASN A 132 -56.19 15.24 23.80
C ASN A 132 -57.40 16.21 23.72
N LYS A 133 -58.40 15.85 22.90
CA LYS A 133 -59.61 16.65 22.61
C LYS A 133 -59.38 18.04 21.96
N ALA A 134 -58.14 18.40 21.64
CA ALA A 134 -57.79 19.59 20.88
C ALA A 134 -57.56 19.25 19.39
N ASP A 135 -57.89 20.21 18.53
CA ASP A 135 -57.62 20.13 17.10
C ASP A 135 -56.29 20.85 16.81
N TYR A 136 -55.43 20.21 16.03
CA TYR A 136 -54.12 20.71 15.61
C TYR A 136 -54.00 20.61 14.10
N VAL A 137 -53.15 21.45 13.53
CA VAL A 137 -52.79 21.38 12.11
C VAL A 137 -51.31 21.06 12.01
N MET A 138 -50.99 19.98 11.30
CA MET A 138 -49.62 19.62 10.95
C MET A 138 -49.30 20.08 9.52
N LEU A 139 -48.15 20.72 9.37
CA LEU A 139 -47.62 21.25 8.11
C LEU A 139 -46.30 20.57 7.77
N HIS A 140 -46.29 19.67 6.80
CA HIS A 140 -45.04 19.13 6.24
C HIS A 140 -44.51 20.07 5.16
N VAL A 141 -43.20 20.28 5.15
CA VAL A 141 -42.57 21.31 4.30
C VAL A 141 -41.42 20.74 3.47
N LEU A 142 -41.51 20.93 2.15
CA LEU A 142 -40.40 20.71 1.22
C LEU A 142 -39.93 22.06 0.69
N ARG A 143 -38.66 22.40 0.93
CA ARG A 143 -38.03 23.59 0.34
C ARG A 143 -37.62 23.28 -1.10
N LEU A 144 -38.28 23.94 -2.06
CA LEU A 144 -38.00 23.80 -3.49
C LEU A 144 -36.94 24.79 -3.96
N ILE A 145 -36.91 25.99 -3.40
CA ILE A 145 -35.92 27.02 -3.70
C ILE A 145 -35.43 27.60 -2.37
N TRP A 146 -34.12 27.56 -2.11
CA TRP A 146 -33.51 28.23 -0.96
C TRP A 146 -33.35 29.73 -1.22
N PRO A 147 -33.48 30.57 -0.18
CA PRO A 147 -33.39 32.01 -0.30
C PRO A 147 -31.92 32.45 -0.48
N GLY A 148 -31.72 33.60 -1.12
CA GLY A 148 -30.40 34.22 -1.26
C GLY A 148 -29.55 33.68 -2.41
N ASN A 149 -28.31 34.17 -2.48
CA ASN A 149 -27.34 33.93 -3.57
C ASN A 149 -25.95 33.51 -3.01
N ILE A 150 -25.91 32.71 -1.94
CA ILE A 150 -24.67 32.26 -1.31
C ILE A 150 -24.41 30.81 -1.72
N GLU A 151 -23.36 30.60 -2.52
CA GLU A 151 -22.89 29.27 -2.86
C GLU A 151 -21.48 29.08 -2.31
N ASN A 152 -21.29 28.13 -1.39
CA ASN A 152 -19.98 27.81 -0.83
C ASN A 152 -19.85 26.31 -0.53
N ASN A 153 -18.77 25.93 0.15
CA ASN A 153 -18.47 24.52 0.44
C ASN A 153 -19.50 23.86 1.36
N TYR A 154 -20.27 24.66 2.12
CA TYR A 154 -21.25 24.20 3.11
C TYR A 154 -22.70 24.39 2.66
N LEU A 155 -23.00 25.52 2.00
CA LEU A 155 -24.35 25.96 1.64
C LEU A 155 -24.50 26.12 0.12
N ILE A 156 -25.66 25.74 -0.40
CA ILE A 156 -26.07 25.94 -1.80
C ILE A 156 -27.43 26.65 -1.76
N THR A 157 -27.50 27.89 -2.24
CA THR A 157 -28.76 28.63 -2.38
C THR A 157 -29.37 28.48 -3.77
N GLY A 158 -30.63 28.87 -3.94
CA GLY A 158 -31.35 28.75 -5.22
C GLY A 158 -32.12 27.44 -5.35
N ALA A 159 -32.34 26.98 -6.58
CA ALA A 159 -33.16 25.80 -6.84
C ALA A 159 -32.60 24.54 -6.16
N ASN A 160 -33.47 23.72 -5.57
CA ASN A 160 -33.06 22.51 -4.90
C ASN A 160 -32.39 21.53 -5.88
N PRO A 161 -31.05 21.32 -5.81
CA PRO A 161 -30.33 20.54 -6.81
C PRO A 161 -30.62 19.06 -6.69
N ASN A 162 -31.22 18.60 -5.57
CA ASN A 162 -31.71 17.22 -5.43
C ASN A 162 -33.07 17.01 -6.11
N ILE A 163 -33.84 18.09 -6.30
CA ILE A 163 -35.16 18.05 -6.95
C ILE A 163 -35.03 18.43 -8.43
N PHE A 164 -34.47 19.61 -8.71
CA PHE A 164 -34.42 20.22 -10.05
C PHE A 164 -33.08 20.04 -10.78
N GLY A 165 -31.96 20.03 -10.07
CA GLY A 165 -30.61 19.86 -10.65
C GLY A 165 -29.92 21.16 -11.02
N ASN A 166 -30.53 21.96 -11.89
CA ASN A 166 -30.12 23.34 -12.13
C ASN A 166 -31.31 24.30 -12.06
N ASP A 167 -31.04 25.60 -12.16
CA ASP A 167 -31.96 26.71 -11.99
C ASP A 167 -32.71 27.11 -13.29
N ARG A 168 -32.58 26.32 -14.36
CA ARG A 168 -33.10 26.66 -15.71
C ARG A 168 -34.57 26.25 -15.88
N PHE A 169 -35.44 26.74 -15.00
CA PHE A 169 -36.88 26.49 -15.07
C PHE A 169 -37.68 27.67 -14.50
N GLU A 170 -38.97 27.74 -14.83
CA GLU A 170 -39.93 28.64 -14.19
C GLU A 170 -40.98 27.81 -13.46
N LEU A 171 -41.32 28.20 -12.24
CA LEU A 171 -42.22 27.46 -11.36
C LEU A 171 -43.48 28.30 -11.10
N PHE A 172 -44.64 27.65 -11.18
CA PHE A 172 -45.95 28.30 -11.11
C PHE A 172 -46.76 27.70 -9.96
N ALA A 173 -47.23 28.55 -9.05
CA ALA A 173 -48.13 28.13 -7.96
C ALA A 173 -49.48 27.62 -8.50
N ASN A 174 -49.97 28.22 -9.58
CA ASN A 174 -51.14 27.76 -10.32
C ASN A 174 -50.71 26.78 -11.43
N PRO A 175 -51.03 25.49 -11.33
CA PRO A 175 -50.58 24.49 -12.30
C PRO A 175 -51.04 24.76 -13.74
N GLU A 176 -52.16 25.45 -13.94
CA GLU A 176 -52.73 25.71 -15.27
C GLU A 176 -51.95 26.74 -16.10
N GLU A 177 -51.08 27.53 -15.47
CA GLU A 177 -50.28 28.57 -16.13
C GLU A 177 -49.01 28.01 -16.81
N ALA A 178 -48.66 26.74 -16.52
CA ALA A 178 -47.46 26.09 -17.01
C ALA A 178 -47.72 25.13 -18.17
N SER A 179 -46.67 24.87 -18.95
CA SER A 179 -46.63 23.87 -20.01
C SER A 179 -46.63 22.42 -19.49
N ALA A 180 -46.14 22.21 -18.27
CA ALA A 180 -46.09 20.91 -17.61
C ALA A 180 -46.56 21.01 -16.16
N VAL A 181 -47.23 19.96 -15.67
CA VAL A 181 -47.81 19.91 -14.31
C VAL A 181 -47.25 18.74 -13.53
N VAL A 182 -46.67 19.02 -12.36
CA VAL A 182 -46.21 17.99 -11.42
C VAL A 182 -47.39 17.52 -10.58
N LYS A 183 -47.60 16.21 -10.51
CA LYS A 183 -48.73 15.60 -9.80
C LYS A 183 -48.28 14.64 -8.70
N ASN A 184 -49.08 14.53 -7.64
CA ASN A 184 -48.89 13.51 -6.60
C ASN A 184 -49.26 12.10 -7.14
N PRO A 185 -49.04 11.01 -6.37
CA PRO A 185 -49.32 9.63 -6.82
C PRO A 185 -50.79 9.37 -7.18
N VAL A 186 -51.72 10.16 -6.62
CA VAL A 186 -53.17 10.06 -6.84
C VAL A 186 -53.63 10.94 -8.02
N GLY A 187 -52.72 11.71 -8.62
CA GLY A 187 -52.97 12.55 -9.79
C GLY A 187 -53.40 13.99 -9.46
N ILE A 188 -53.36 14.41 -8.19
CA ILE A 188 -53.64 15.78 -7.77
C ILE A 188 -52.48 16.69 -8.23
N PRO A 189 -52.76 17.81 -8.91
CA PRO A 189 -51.74 18.74 -9.36
C PRO A 189 -51.14 19.50 -8.16
N LEU A 190 -49.80 19.51 -8.05
CA LEU A 190 -49.07 20.16 -6.96
C LEU A 190 -48.61 21.57 -7.36
N PHE A 191 -47.91 21.69 -8.49
CA PHE A 191 -47.44 22.96 -9.07
C PHE A 191 -47.16 22.80 -10.57
N GLY A 192 -47.12 23.92 -11.29
CA GLY A 192 -46.75 23.99 -12.71
C GLY A 192 -45.27 24.27 -12.91
N ILE A 193 -44.68 23.79 -14.00
CA ILE A 193 -43.28 24.05 -14.36
C ILE A 193 -43.09 24.24 -15.86
N ASN A 194 -42.25 25.21 -16.24
CA ASN A 194 -41.72 25.37 -17.59
C ASN A 194 -40.21 25.10 -17.59
N PHE A 195 -39.76 24.19 -18.44
CA PHE A 195 -38.34 23.93 -18.63
C PHE A 195 -37.74 24.93 -19.62
N LEU A 196 -36.70 25.66 -19.21
CA LEU A 196 -35.99 26.61 -20.05
C LEU A 196 -34.87 25.91 -20.84
N PHE A 197 -34.39 26.56 -21.90
CA PHE A 197 -33.23 26.05 -22.65
C PHE A 197 -32.00 25.92 -21.73
N GLY A 198 -31.38 24.74 -21.77
CA GLY A 198 -30.26 24.37 -20.89
C GLY A 198 -30.66 23.73 -19.56
N TYR A 199 -31.94 23.40 -19.33
CA TYR A 199 -32.36 22.63 -18.17
C TYR A 199 -31.67 21.26 -18.10
N SER A 200 -31.11 20.97 -16.94
CA SER A 200 -30.52 19.68 -16.61
C SER A 200 -31.15 19.18 -15.31
N PRO A 201 -31.97 18.13 -15.35
CA PRO A 201 -32.61 17.59 -14.15
C PRO A 201 -31.56 17.16 -13.11
N ALA A 202 -31.97 17.08 -11.82
CA ALA A 202 -31.10 16.61 -10.74
C ALA A 202 -30.58 15.20 -11.02
N GLY A 203 -29.28 15.05 -11.25
CA GLY A 203 -28.76 13.82 -11.85
C GLY A 203 -29.12 13.71 -13.34
N ARG A 204 -28.16 13.27 -14.14
CA ARG A 204 -28.33 13.25 -15.61
C ARG A 204 -29.38 12.23 -16.00
N VAL A 205 -30.29 12.64 -16.89
CA VAL A 205 -31.12 11.72 -17.67
C VAL A 205 -30.17 11.00 -18.62
N VAL A 206 -29.61 9.91 -18.13
CA VAL A 206 -28.83 9.01 -18.96
C VAL A 206 -29.81 8.40 -19.93
N ASN A 207 -29.63 8.60 -21.23
CA ASN A 207 -30.29 7.72 -22.19
C ASN A 207 -29.60 6.35 -22.06
N PRO A 208 -30.23 5.38 -21.37
CA PRO A 208 -29.56 4.13 -21.05
C PRO A 208 -29.25 3.36 -22.32
N ALA A 209 -29.99 3.59 -23.41
CA ALA A 209 -29.72 2.98 -24.70
C ALA A 209 -28.42 3.49 -25.33
N ILE A 210 -28.16 4.81 -25.27
CA ILE A 210 -26.91 5.40 -25.78
C ILE A 210 -25.73 4.98 -24.90
N LEU A 211 -25.91 4.96 -23.58
CA LEU A 211 -24.88 4.48 -22.65
C LEU A 211 -24.58 2.99 -22.90
N ILE A 212 -25.60 2.13 -22.96
CA ILE A 212 -25.46 0.70 -23.26
C ILE A 212 -24.82 0.53 -24.63
N PHE A 213 -25.14 1.36 -25.63
CA PHE A 213 -24.50 1.30 -26.93
C PHE A 213 -23.00 1.58 -26.85
N PHE A 214 -22.60 2.75 -26.35
CA PHE A 214 -21.19 3.09 -26.27
C PHE A 214 -20.45 2.08 -25.39
N ALA A 215 -20.99 1.71 -24.23
CA ALA A 215 -20.42 0.67 -23.37
C ALA A 215 -20.30 -0.68 -24.09
N SER A 216 -21.30 -1.10 -24.86
CA SER A 216 -21.27 -2.35 -25.64
C SER A 216 -20.28 -2.30 -26.80
N VAL A 217 -20.15 -1.17 -27.49
CA VAL A 217 -19.16 -0.95 -28.55
C VAL A 217 -17.76 -0.96 -27.97
N PHE A 218 -17.53 -0.24 -26.87
CA PHE A 218 -16.25 -0.21 -26.15
C PHE A 218 -15.89 -1.60 -25.61
N LEU A 219 -16.85 -2.32 -25.01
CA LEU A 219 -16.66 -3.69 -24.51
C LEU A 219 -16.36 -4.67 -25.65
N LEU A 220 -17.11 -4.59 -26.75
CA LEU A 220 -16.89 -5.43 -27.92
C LEU A 220 -15.51 -5.15 -28.55
N TYR A 221 -15.17 -3.88 -28.75
CA TYR A 221 -13.86 -3.48 -29.23
C TYR A 221 -12.75 -4.00 -28.31
N PHE A 222 -12.90 -3.87 -26.98
CA PHE A 222 -11.96 -4.39 -25.99
C PHE A 222 -11.84 -5.92 -26.04
N LEU A 223 -12.95 -6.66 -26.13
CA LEU A 223 -12.93 -8.14 -26.20
C LEU A 223 -12.28 -8.64 -27.50
N LEU A 224 -12.61 -8.05 -28.65
CA LEU A 224 -12.04 -8.45 -29.94
C LEU A 224 -10.54 -8.13 -30.01
N SER A 225 -10.16 -6.95 -29.53
CA SER A 225 -8.79 -6.49 -29.56
C SER A 225 -7.92 -7.22 -28.54
N SER A 226 -8.43 -7.50 -27.33
CA SER A 226 -7.74 -8.30 -26.32
C SER A 226 -7.52 -9.74 -26.76
N ASP A 227 -8.50 -10.38 -27.41
CA ASP A 227 -8.34 -11.71 -28.00
C ASP A 227 -7.26 -11.75 -29.08
N PHE A 228 -7.19 -10.71 -29.92
CA PHE A 228 -6.15 -10.59 -30.95
C PHE A 228 -4.76 -10.44 -30.31
N VAL A 229 -4.63 -9.56 -29.31
CA VAL A 229 -3.38 -9.36 -28.55
C VAL A 229 -2.96 -10.65 -27.85
N LEU A 230 -3.89 -11.34 -27.17
CA LEU A 230 -3.65 -12.62 -26.50
C LEU A 230 -3.25 -13.73 -27.47
N SER A 231 -3.88 -13.78 -28.66
CA SER A 231 -3.51 -14.72 -29.72
C SER A 231 -2.07 -14.49 -30.19
N LYS A 232 -1.69 -13.23 -30.45
CA LYS A 232 -0.31 -12.87 -30.82
C LYS A 232 0.67 -13.18 -29.69
N TRP A 233 0.29 -12.91 -28.44
CA TRP A 233 1.09 -13.21 -27.25
C TRP A 233 1.36 -14.72 -27.12
N LYS A 234 0.31 -15.55 -27.25
CA LYS A 234 0.40 -17.03 -27.21
C LYS A 234 1.17 -17.61 -28.40
N SER A 235 1.11 -16.96 -29.56
CA SER A 235 1.90 -17.36 -30.76
C SER A 235 3.41 -17.07 -30.66
N GLY A 236 3.88 -16.51 -29.54
CA GLY A 236 5.30 -16.17 -29.32
C GLY A 236 5.74 -14.81 -29.91
N ARG A 237 4.89 -14.13 -30.68
CA ARG A 237 5.16 -12.81 -31.28
C ARG A 237 4.87 -11.66 -30.31
N ARG A 238 5.52 -11.68 -29.14
CA ARG A 238 5.18 -10.81 -27.99
C ARG A 238 5.42 -9.31 -28.22
N TRP A 239 6.49 -8.91 -28.91
CA TRP A 239 6.72 -7.49 -29.25
C TRP A 239 5.64 -6.92 -30.19
N GLN A 240 5.16 -7.71 -31.15
CA GLN A 240 4.03 -7.31 -31.99
C GLN A 240 2.77 -7.18 -31.13
N ALA A 241 2.52 -8.12 -30.22
CA ALA A 241 1.38 -8.04 -29.29
C ALA A 241 1.41 -6.77 -28.43
N ILE A 242 2.58 -6.38 -27.90
CA ILE A 242 2.76 -5.13 -27.15
C ILE A 242 2.48 -3.91 -28.03
N GLY A 243 3.04 -3.86 -29.24
CA GLY A 243 2.79 -2.76 -30.18
C GLY A 243 1.30 -2.60 -30.53
N TYR A 244 0.61 -3.72 -30.78
CA TYR A 244 -0.83 -3.72 -30.99
C TYR A 244 -1.60 -3.30 -29.73
N ALA A 245 -1.20 -3.75 -28.53
CA ALA A 245 -1.84 -3.34 -27.28
C ALA A 245 -1.73 -1.82 -27.06
N ILE A 246 -0.54 -1.23 -27.30
CA ILE A 246 -0.33 0.22 -27.24
C ILE A 246 -1.27 0.93 -28.22
N PHE A 247 -1.29 0.50 -29.49
CA PHE A 247 -2.13 1.11 -30.51
C PHE A 247 -3.62 1.02 -30.16
N ILE A 248 -4.08 -0.16 -29.74
CA ILE A 248 -5.48 -0.41 -29.38
C ILE A 248 -5.90 0.45 -28.20
N LEU A 249 -5.11 0.48 -27.12
CA LEU A 249 -5.42 1.25 -25.92
C LEU A 249 -5.34 2.76 -26.18
N ALA A 250 -4.37 3.21 -26.97
CA ALA A 250 -4.26 4.62 -27.36
C ALA A 250 -5.44 5.06 -28.23
N ALA A 251 -5.84 4.24 -29.21
CA ALA A 251 -7.01 4.52 -30.05
C ALA A 251 -8.32 4.51 -29.23
N PHE A 252 -8.45 3.52 -28.32
CA PHE A 252 -9.56 3.44 -27.38
C PHE A 252 -9.65 4.70 -26.52
N ARG A 253 -8.51 5.12 -25.96
CA ARG A 253 -8.44 6.28 -25.10
C ARG A 253 -8.70 7.59 -25.84
N MET A 254 -8.15 7.74 -27.04
CA MET A 254 -8.40 8.89 -27.90
C MET A 254 -9.89 9.01 -28.27
N MET A 255 -10.55 7.89 -28.57
CA MET A 255 -11.99 7.86 -28.83
C MET A 255 -12.81 8.24 -27.59
N MET A 256 -12.42 7.78 -26.40
CA MET A 256 -13.07 8.19 -25.15
C MET A 256 -12.96 9.70 -24.92
N LEU A 257 -11.77 10.28 -25.11
CA LEU A 257 -11.53 11.73 -24.93
C LEU A 257 -12.26 12.57 -25.97
N LEU A 258 -12.31 12.14 -27.24
CA LEU A 258 -13.02 12.87 -28.30
C LEU A 258 -14.54 12.85 -28.14
N LEU A 259 -15.08 11.83 -27.47
CA LEU A 259 -16.51 11.66 -27.20
C LEU A 259 -16.89 12.07 -25.77
N ASP A 260 -15.94 12.60 -24.98
CA ASP A 260 -16.08 12.91 -23.56
C ASP A 260 -16.68 11.76 -22.72
N PHE A 261 -16.42 10.52 -23.14
CA PHE A 261 -16.91 9.31 -22.46
C PHE A 261 -15.91 8.85 -21.39
N PRO A 262 -16.37 8.50 -20.17
CA PRO A 262 -17.76 8.36 -19.76
C PRO A 262 -18.35 9.63 -19.13
N SER A 263 -17.57 10.71 -18.97
CA SER A 263 -17.97 11.90 -18.22
C SER A 263 -19.32 12.45 -18.64
N ASN A 264 -19.65 12.50 -19.94
CA ASN A 264 -20.93 13.00 -20.46
C ASN A 264 -22.12 12.06 -20.23
N TYR A 265 -21.88 10.76 -20.01
CA TYR A 265 -22.90 9.72 -19.99
C TYR A 265 -23.09 9.03 -18.63
N LEU A 266 -22.13 9.12 -17.72
CA LEU A 266 -22.20 8.57 -16.36
C LEU A 266 -22.20 9.69 -15.31
N THR A 267 -23.11 9.61 -14.35
CA THR A 267 -23.14 10.48 -13.16
C THR A 267 -22.22 9.97 -12.06
N LEU A 268 -20.99 9.59 -12.42
CA LEU A 268 -19.99 9.16 -11.45
C LEU A 268 -19.12 10.36 -11.09
N SER A 269 -19.09 10.73 -9.82
CA SER A 269 -18.26 11.82 -9.28
C SER A 269 -16.76 11.65 -9.52
N LEU A 270 -16.32 10.43 -9.86
CA LEU A 270 -14.95 10.11 -10.28
C LEU A 270 -14.57 10.80 -11.61
N PHE A 271 -15.55 11.02 -12.49
CA PHE A 271 -15.36 11.63 -13.82
C PHE A 271 -15.75 13.11 -13.87
N ASP A 272 -15.91 13.74 -12.71
CA ASP A 272 -16.20 15.16 -12.60
C ASP A 272 -14.89 15.97 -12.53
N SER A 273 -14.73 16.91 -13.45
CA SER A 273 -13.55 17.79 -13.54
C SER A 273 -13.46 18.78 -12.38
N ALA A 274 -14.57 19.04 -11.68
CA ALA A 274 -14.54 19.94 -10.52
C ALA A 274 -13.70 19.37 -9.38
N ASN A 275 -13.65 18.05 -9.23
CA ASN A 275 -12.95 17.37 -8.14
C ASN A 275 -11.44 17.22 -8.41
N TYR A 276 -11.07 16.98 -9.67
CA TYR A 276 -9.68 16.91 -10.12
C TYR A 276 -9.59 17.21 -11.62
N ALA A 277 -8.64 18.04 -12.03
CA ALA A 277 -8.31 18.23 -13.43
C ALA A 277 -6.85 18.72 -13.56
N SER A 278 -5.98 17.93 -14.19
CA SER A 278 -4.56 18.32 -14.40
C SER A 278 -4.25 18.73 -15.83
N SER A 279 -4.96 18.17 -16.83
CA SER A 279 -4.72 18.47 -18.23
C SER A 279 -5.89 18.00 -19.11
N TRP A 280 -5.88 18.38 -20.39
CA TRP A 280 -6.82 17.83 -21.39
C TRP A 280 -6.78 16.29 -21.50
N PHE A 281 -5.64 15.66 -21.18
CA PHE A 281 -5.51 14.20 -21.20
C PHE A 281 -6.02 13.51 -19.92
N ASN A 282 -6.09 14.27 -18.82
CA ASN A 282 -6.57 13.87 -17.50
C ASN A 282 -7.64 14.86 -16.99
N PRO A 283 -8.81 14.94 -17.64
CA PRO A 283 -9.86 15.88 -17.28
C PRO A 283 -10.57 15.55 -15.96
N SER A 284 -10.37 14.33 -15.44
CA SER A 284 -10.92 13.87 -14.16
C SER A 284 -9.99 12.86 -13.48
N LEU A 285 -10.25 12.54 -12.21
CA LEU A 285 -9.49 11.50 -11.49
C LEU A 285 -9.72 10.10 -12.10
N GLY A 286 -10.95 9.84 -12.58
CA GLY A 286 -11.28 8.59 -13.28
C GLY A 286 -10.51 8.42 -14.57
N ASP A 287 -10.35 9.51 -15.30
CA ASP A 287 -9.55 9.57 -16.51
C ASP A 287 -8.07 9.28 -16.22
N LEU A 288 -7.52 9.85 -15.14
CA LEU A 288 -6.17 9.53 -14.68
C LEU A 288 -6.03 8.06 -14.26
N LEU A 289 -7.02 7.48 -13.59
CA LEU A 289 -7.04 6.07 -13.20
C LEU A 289 -7.04 5.16 -14.43
N ILE A 290 -7.86 5.45 -15.43
CA ILE A 290 -7.90 4.68 -16.69
C ILE A 290 -6.55 4.77 -17.40
N ASN A 291 -5.99 5.98 -17.53
CA ASN A 291 -4.67 6.19 -18.11
C ASN A 291 -3.59 5.40 -17.36
N THR A 292 -3.62 5.42 -16.04
CA THR A 292 -2.71 4.65 -15.17
C THR A 292 -2.85 3.16 -15.42
N LEU A 293 -4.07 2.61 -15.44
CA LEU A 293 -4.30 1.19 -15.69
C LEU A 293 -3.84 0.75 -17.09
N CYS A 294 -4.08 1.56 -18.13
CA CYS A 294 -3.61 1.28 -19.49
C CYS A 294 -2.08 1.24 -19.57
N VAL A 295 -1.40 2.23 -19.01
CA VAL A 295 0.06 2.30 -19.02
C VAL A 295 0.68 1.18 -18.18
N VAL A 296 0.15 0.91 -16.99
CA VAL A 296 0.59 -0.18 -16.13
C VAL A 296 0.43 -1.53 -16.84
N LEU A 297 -0.68 -1.78 -17.53
CA LEU A 297 -0.89 -3.01 -18.30
C LEU A 297 0.19 -3.21 -19.38
N ILE A 298 0.49 -2.16 -20.14
CA ILE A 298 1.55 -2.18 -21.17
C ILE A 298 2.91 -2.46 -20.53
N LEU A 299 3.23 -1.76 -19.43
CA LEU A 299 4.51 -1.94 -18.72
C LEU A 299 4.64 -3.33 -18.12
N VAL A 300 3.56 -3.92 -17.60
CA VAL A 300 3.53 -5.32 -17.14
C VAL A 300 3.82 -6.28 -18.29
N MET A 301 3.21 -6.09 -19.47
CA MET A 301 3.53 -6.90 -20.66
C MET A 301 4.99 -6.76 -21.07
N VAL A 302 5.54 -5.54 -21.05
CA VAL A 302 6.97 -5.29 -21.33
C VAL A 302 7.86 -5.99 -20.30
N ILE A 303 7.55 -5.87 -19.01
CA ILE A 303 8.26 -6.55 -17.91
C ILE A 303 8.27 -8.06 -18.14
N PHE A 304 7.12 -8.69 -18.40
CA PHE A 304 7.05 -10.13 -18.67
C PHE A 304 7.85 -10.55 -19.91
N GLN A 305 7.89 -9.70 -20.93
CA GLN A 305 8.68 -9.96 -22.13
C GLN A 305 10.19 -9.83 -21.87
N LEU A 306 10.60 -8.81 -21.11
CA LEU A 306 11.99 -8.60 -20.71
C LEU A 306 12.48 -9.70 -19.75
N ALA A 307 11.62 -10.16 -18.84
CA ALA A 307 11.90 -11.24 -17.90
C ALA A 307 12.01 -12.64 -18.57
N SER A 308 11.71 -12.76 -19.86
CA SER A 308 11.69 -14.04 -20.55
C SER A 308 13.08 -14.63 -20.83
N LYS A 309 13.19 -15.97 -20.82
CA LYS A 309 14.45 -16.69 -21.10
C LYS A 309 15.06 -16.32 -22.46
N THR A 310 14.23 -16.12 -23.48
CA THR A 310 14.69 -15.75 -24.82
C THR A 310 15.33 -14.37 -24.86
N MET A 311 14.87 -13.43 -24.03
CA MET A 311 15.51 -12.11 -23.91
C MET A 311 16.86 -12.19 -23.21
N HIS A 312 16.92 -12.99 -22.13
CA HIS A 312 18.16 -13.28 -21.40
C HIS A 312 19.23 -13.89 -22.35
N GLU A 313 18.85 -14.86 -23.18
CA GLU A 313 19.73 -15.43 -24.20
C GLU A 313 20.20 -14.42 -25.26
N LYS A 314 19.32 -13.55 -25.75
CA LYS A 314 19.69 -12.50 -26.71
C LYS A 314 20.68 -11.50 -26.12
N ILE A 315 20.48 -11.10 -24.87
CA ILE A 315 21.33 -10.11 -24.21
C ILE A 315 22.72 -10.66 -23.89
N LYS A 316 22.87 -11.96 -23.63
CA LYS A 316 24.18 -12.61 -23.46
C LYS A 316 25.12 -12.48 -24.67
N VAL A 317 24.57 -12.19 -25.86
CA VAL A 317 25.37 -12.02 -27.10
C VAL A 317 26.05 -10.65 -27.15
N LEU A 318 25.59 -9.66 -26.38
CA LEU A 318 26.18 -8.32 -26.30
C LEU A 318 27.53 -8.38 -25.57
N LYS A 319 28.62 -8.55 -26.33
CA LYS A 319 29.99 -8.66 -25.77
C LYS A 319 30.82 -7.39 -25.94
N SER A 320 30.44 -6.46 -26.83
CA SER A 320 31.24 -5.26 -27.07
C SER A 320 31.12 -4.26 -25.90
N ARG A 321 32.22 -3.56 -25.60
CA ARG A 321 32.26 -2.56 -24.52
C ARG A 321 31.29 -1.39 -24.78
N SER A 322 31.09 -1.00 -26.03
CA SER A 322 30.16 0.08 -26.42
C SER A 322 28.71 -0.32 -26.21
N GLU A 323 28.29 -1.51 -26.66
CA GLU A 323 26.93 -2.01 -26.47
C GLU A 323 26.57 -2.17 -24.99
N PHE A 324 27.51 -2.69 -24.18
CA PHE A 324 27.33 -2.77 -22.74
C PHE A 324 27.09 -1.39 -22.11
N LEU A 325 27.90 -0.38 -22.46
CA LEU A 325 27.75 0.97 -21.92
C LEU A 325 26.44 1.63 -22.34
N VAL A 326 26.01 1.43 -23.60
CA VAL A 326 24.71 1.94 -24.09
C VAL A 326 23.56 1.29 -23.32
N PHE A 327 23.57 -0.04 -23.15
CA PHE A 327 22.52 -0.74 -22.42
C PHE A 327 22.50 -0.41 -20.92
N TYR A 328 23.68 -0.24 -20.32
CA TYR A 328 23.84 0.23 -18.95
C TYR A 328 23.23 1.63 -18.76
N PHE A 329 23.57 2.58 -19.65
CA PHE A 329 23.01 3.93 -19.61
C PHE A 329 21.49 3.91 -19.79
N PHE A 330 21.00 3.11 -20.73
CA PHE A 330 19.56 2.94 -20.94
C PHE A 330 18.85 2.37 -19.70
N THR A 331 19.45 1.41 -19.01
CA THR A 331 18.90 0.83 -17.77
C THR A 331 18.83 1.87 -16.65
N LEU A 332 19.90 2.66 -16.45
CA LEU A 332 19.88 3.76 -15.49
C LEU A 332 18.82 4.80 -15.86
N PHE A 333 18.76 5.21 -17.12
CA PHE A 333 17.79 6.19 -17.61
C PHE A 333 16.34 5.75 -17.37
N VAL A 334 16.00 4.51 -17.73
CA VAL A 334 14.65 3.95 -17.51
C VAL A 334 14.31 3.89 -16.03
N SER A 335 15.25 3.45 -15.18
CA SER A 335 15.04 3.38 -13.73
C SER A 335 14.86 4.78 -13.12
N SER A 336 15.65 5.76 -13.57
CA SER A 336 15.55 7.16 -13.12
C SER A 336 14.27 7.85 -13.58
N ILE A 337 13.76 7.56 -14.78
CA ILE A 337 12.43 8.02 -15.21
C ILE A 337 11.34 7.43 -14.30
N GLY A 338 11.40 6.13 -14.01
CA GLY A 338 10.45 5.50 -13.10
C GLY A 338 10.44 6.15 -11.72
N MET A 339 11.62 6.46 -11.19
CA MET A 339 11.75 7.20 -9.92
C MET A 339 11.12 8.60 -10.03
N TYR A 340 11.42 9.35 -11.09
CA TYR A 340 10.88 10.70 -11.29
C TYR A 340 9.35 10.67 -11.33
N LEU A 341 8.74 9.70 -12.01
CA LEU A 341 7.28 9.56 -12.06
C LEU A 341 6.66 9.28 -10.68
N VAL A 342 7.30 8.42 -9.88
CA VAL A 342 6.88 8.15 -8.50
C VAL A 342 7.04 9.39 -7.61
N TRP A 343 8.04 10.23 -7.87
CA TRP A 343 8.24 11.49 -7.16
C TRP A 343 7.29 12.60 -7.62
N SER A 344 6.90 12.66 -8.90
CA SER A 344 6.06 13.73 -9.43
C SER A 344 4.56 13.51 -9.22
N LEU A 345 4.10 12.26 -9.22
CA LEU A 345 2.68 11.92 -9.21
C LEU A 345 1.94 12.36 -7.91
N PRO A 346 2.49 12.20 -6.69
CA PRO A 346 1.83 12.71 -5.49
C PRO A 346 1.61 14.22 -5.55
N ARG A 347 2.61 14.97 -6.04
CA ARG A 347 2.51 16.42 -6.25
C ARG A 347 1.42 16.78 -7.26
N ASP A 348 1.36 16.09 -8.40
CA ASP A 348 0.33 16.35 -9.42
C ASP A 348 -1.08 16.06 -8.90
N LEU A 349 -1.23 15.00 -8.10
CA LEU A 349 -2.50 14.68 -7.45
C LEU A 349 -2.91 15.79 -6.49
N MET A 350 -2.06 16.18 -5.55
CA MET A 350 -2.39 17.18 -4.51
C MET A 350 -2.65 18.58 -5.07
N VAL A 351 -1.85 19.04 -6.04
CA VAL A 351 -1.97 20.40 -6.58
C VAL A 351 -3.25 20.57 -7.41
N ASN A 352 -3.73 19.51 -8.06
CA ASN A 352 -4.87 19.57 -8.96
C ASN A 352 -6.14 18.90 -8.38
N SER A 353 -6.12 18.46 -7.12
CA SER A 353 -7.28 17.88 -6.43
C SER A 353 -7.80 18.82 -5.33
N GLN A 354 -9.02 18.56 -4.87
CA GLN A 354 -9.57 19.22 -3.69
C GLN A 354 -9.22 18.52 -2.36
N TRP A 355 -8.41 17.46 -2.40
CA TRP A 355 -8.04 16.67 -1.22
C TRP A 355 -6.53 16.53 -1.07
N ALA A 356 -6.05 16.53 0.16
CA ALA A 356 -4.65 16.27 0.47
C ALA A 356 -4.35 14.76 0.59
N LEU A 357 -3.08 14.39 0.42
CA LEU A 357 -2.57 13.01 0.52
C LEU A 357 -1.50 12.91 1.62
N ASP A 358 -1.84 13.42 2.79
CA ASP A 358 -1.00 13.45 3.99
C ASP A 358 -1.68 12.77 5.20
N ILE A 359 -0.93 12.61 6.29
CA ILE A 359 -1.39 11.97 7.51
C ILE A 359 -2.56 12.73 8.19
N SER A 360 -2.62 14.06 8.05
CA SER A 360 -3.69 14.88 8.62
C SER A 360 -5.04 14.66 7.95
N SER A 361 -5.03 14.17 6.71
CA SER A 361 -6.24 13.90 5.92
C SER A 361 -6.91 12.54 6.21
N ILE A 362 -6.32 11.68 7.04
CA ILE A 362 -6.83 10.32 7.31
C ILE A 362 -8.20 10.29 8.02
N PRO A 363 -8.49 11.14 9.02
CA PRO A 363 -9.80 11.12 9.69
C PRO A 363 -10.96 11.34 8.71
N SER A 364 -10.73 12.14 7.65
CA SER A 364 -11.67 12.38 6.55
C SER A 364 -11.41 11.48 5.34
N PHE A 365 -10.96 10.23 5.53
CA PHE A 365 -10.64 9.32 4.43
C PHE A 365 -11.87 9.00 3.57
N ASP A 366 -11.75 9.25 2.27
CA ASP A 366 -12.76 8.93 1.27
C ASP A 366 -12.20 8.02 0.17
N TRP A 367 -13.07 7.61 -0.74
CA TRP A 367 -12.68 6.73 -1.83
C TRP A 367 -11.82 7.43 -2.91
N PHE A 368 -11.84 8.78 -3.01
CA PHE A 368 -10.95 9.54 -3.91
C PHE A 368 -9.49 9.45 -3.44
N LYS A 369 -9.25 9.62 -2.14
CA LYS A 369 -7.95 9.37 -1.50
C LYS A 369 -7.53 7.92 -1.70
N GLY A 370 -8.44 6.96 -1.50
CA GLY A 370 -8.18 5.54 -1.73
C GLY A 370 -7.71 5.22 -3.17
N ILE A 371 -8.38 5.77 -4.18
CA ILE A 371 -7.98 5.63 -5.60
C ILE A 371 -6.62 6.29 -5.86
N SER A 372 -6.38 7.46 -5.27
CA SER A 372 -5.10 8.17 -5.38
C SER A 372 -3.94 7.32 -4.83
N PHE A 373 -4.07 6.77 -3.61
CA PHE A 373 -3.07 5.87 -3.03
C PHE A 373 -2.89 4.59 -3.85
N PHE A 374 -3.96 4.04 -4.43
CA PHE A 374 -3.88 2.88 -5.31
C PHE A 374 -3.08 3.17 -6.58
N MET A 375 -3.29 4.32 -7.23
CA MET A 375 -2.48 4.73 -8.39
C MET A 375 -1.01 4.92 -8.03
N LEU A 376 -0.73 5.55 -6.88
CA LEU A 376 0.64 5.71 -6.37
C LEU A 376 1.31 4.35 -6.10
N PHE A 377 0.58 3.39 -5.54
CA PHE A 377 1.06 2.01 -5.36
C PHE A 377 1.39 1.34 -6.70
N LEU A 378 0.52 1.44 -7.70
CA LEU A 378 0.75 0.84 -9.02
C LEU A 378 2.01 1.40 -9.70
N TRP A 379 2.18 2.72 -9.69
CA TRP A 379 3.37 3.36 -10.25
C TRP A 379 4.64 3.01 -9.49
N GLY A 380 4.58 2.95 -8.15
CA GLY A 380 5.67 2.47 -7.30
C GLY A 380 6.07 1.03 -7.62
N ALA A 381 5.09 0.12 -7.76
CA ALA A 381 5.30 -1.28 -8.11
C ALA A 381 5.93 -1.41 -9.51
N VAL A 382 5.44 -0.65 -10.49
CA VAL A 382 6.01 -0.60 -11.85
C VAL A 382 7.45 -0.12 -11.83
N TYR A 383 7.76 0.99 -11.16
CA TYR A 383 9.12 1.52 -11.05
C TYR A 383 10.09 0.47 -10.51
N VAL A 384 9.70 -0.23 -9.44
CA VAL A 384 10.50 -1.28 -8.81
C VAL A 384 10.67 -2.47 -9.74
N LEU A 385 9.58 -3.00 -10.31
CA LEU A 385 9.62 -4.19 -11.15
C LEU A 385 10.40 -3.96 -12.46
N VAL A 386 10.22 -2.80 -13.11
CA VAL A 386 11.01 -2.42 -14.29
C VAL A 386 12.49 -2.36 -13.92
N THR A 387 12.83 -1.72 -12.80
CA THR A 387 14.23 -1.61 -12.35
C THR A 387 14.83 -2.99 -12.07
N LEU A 388 14.14 -3.85 -11.32
CA LEU A 388 14.61 -5.21 -11.03
C LEU A 388 14.82 -6.02 -12.31
N THR A 389 13.92 -5.90 -13.29
CA THR A 389 14.00 -6.63 -14.57
C THR A 389 15.13 -6.13 -15.46
N MET A 390 15.34 -4.82 -15.54
CA MET A 390 16.45 -4.27 -16.33
C MET A 390 17.80 -4.65 -15.72
N PHE A 391 17.92 -4.59 -14.39
CA PHE A 391 19.15 -5.03 -13.70
C PHE A 391 19.37 -6.54 -13.80
N SER A 392 18.31 -7.36 -13.85
CA SER A 392 18.46 -8.81 -14.06
C SER A 392 19.11 -9.11 -15.40
N LEU A 393 18.70 -8.41 -16.46
CA LEU A 393 19.27 -8.53 -17.80
C LEU A 393 20.69 -7.98 -17.87
N LEU A 394 20.93 -6.81 -17.27
CA LEU A 394 22.22 -6.14 -17.26
C LEU A 394 23.31 -7.01 -16.60
N LEU A 395 22.99 -7.66 -15.48
CA LEU A 395 23.94 -8.47 -14.71
C LEU A 395 24.30 -9.81 -15.38
N GLU A 396 23.55 -10.24 -16.41
CA GLU A 396 23.94 -11.41 -17.22
C GLU A 396 25.14 -11.13 -18.15
N ILE A 397 25.38 -9.85 -18.52
CA ILE A 397 26.43 -9.48 -19.47
C ILE A 397 27.83 -9.54 -18.82
N HIS A 398 27.97 -9.08 -17.58
CA HIS A 398 29.22 -9.09 -16.83
C HIS A 398 28.98 -9.54 -15.38
N GLN A 399 29.69 -10.57 -14.92
CA GLN A 399 29.50 -11.10 -13.55
C GLN A 399 30.20 -10.29 -12.45
N ARG A 400 31.11 -9.37 -12.81
CA ARG A 400 31.88 -8.58 -11.83
C ARG A 400 31.06 -7.40 -11.29
N LYS A 401 30.40 -7.59 -10.14
CA LYS A 401 29.61 -6.54 -9.43
C LYS A 401 30.35 -5.19 -9.28
N LYS A 402 31.67 -5.20 -9.09
CA LYS A 402 32.52 -3.99 -8.96
C LYS A 402 32.41 -3.03 -10.16
N VAL A 403 32.18 -3.54 -11.36
CA VAL A 403 32.05 -2.71 -12.58
C VAL A 403 30.80 -1.83 -12.49
N TYR A 404 29.67 -2.39 -12.07
CA TYR A 404 28.42 -1.65 -11.93
C TYR A 404 28.50 -0.59 -10.84
N TYR A 405 29.06 -0.93 -9.66
CA TYR A 405 29.26 0.07 -8.59
C TYR A 405 30.11 1.26 -9.06
N LYS A 406 31.18 1.00 -9.82
CA LYS A 406 32.04 2.05 -10.38
C LYS A 406 31.24 2.99 -11.30
N TRP A 407 30.42 2.44 -12.19
CA TRP A 407 29.63 3.26 -13.12
C TRP A 407 28.46 3.98 -12.46
N ILE A 408 27.81 3.38 -11.45
CA ILE A 408 26.80 4.07 -10.62
C ILE A 408 27.47 5.27 -9.94
N ALA A 409 28.68 5.13 -9.41
CA ALA A 409 29.39 6.25 -8.79
C ALA A 409 29.77 7.34 -9.82
N ILE A 410 30.36 6.95 -10.97
CA ILE A 410 30.82 7.90 -12.00
C ILE A 410 29.68 8.74 -12.58
N ILE A 411 28.50 8.14 -12.81
CA ILE A 411 27.36 8.82 -13.43
C ILE A 411 26.41 9.39 -12.37
N GLY A 412 26.15 8.62 -11.33
CA GLY A 412 25.17 8.95 -10.30
C GLY A 412 25.56 10.15 -9.44
N PHE A 413 26.82 10.26 -8.99
CA PHE A 413 27.21 11.38 -8.12
C PHE A 413 27.17 12.75 -8.83
N PRO A 414 27.66 12.90 -10.08
CA PRO A 414 27.54 14.16 -10.82
C PRO A 414 26.08 14.58 -11.05
N ILE A 415 25.20 13.64 -11.44
CA ILE A 415 23.76 13.93 -11.59
C ILE A 415 23.17 14.37 -10.24
N GLY A 416 23.53 13.69 -9.15
CA GLY A 416 23.14 14.09 -7.80
C GLY A 416 23.59 15.51 -7.46
N GLY A 417 24.84 15.87 -7.79
CA GLY A 417 25.36 17.23 -7.60
C GLY A 417 24.59 18.29 -8.39
N ILE A 418 24.21 18.00 -9.64
CA ILE A 418 23.34 18.88 -10.45
C ILE A 418 21.96 19.00 -9.81
N LEU A 419 21.37 17.89 -9.34
CA LEU A 419 20.06 17.92 -8.69
C LEU A 419 20.08 18.70 -7.38
N PHE A 420 21.12 18.55 -6.55
CA PHE A 420 21.31 19.36 -5.33
C PHE A 420 21.46 20.85 -5.61
N PHE A 421 22.03 21.21 -6.76
CA PHE A 421 22.13 22.61 -7.18
C PHE A 421 20.75 23.22 -7.48
N PHE A 422 19.83 22.46 -8.09
CA PHE A 422 18.47 22.93 -8.35
C PHE A 422 17.53 22.80 -7.14
N THR A 423 17.54 21.65 -6.46
CA THR A 423 16.67 21.38 -5.31
C THR A 423 17.33 20.41 -4.32
N VAL A 424 17.34 20.75 -3.04
CA VAL A 424 17.86 19.86 -1.98
C VAL A 424 17.11 18.53 -1.98
N TRP A 425 15.78 18.57 -2.07
CA TRP A 425 14.94 17.38 -2.05
C TRP A 425 15.11 16.49 -3.29
N GLY A 426 15.30 17.07 -4.48
CA GLY A 426 15.64 16.28 -5.68
C GLY A 426 16.98 15.55 -5.53
N GLY A 427 17.98 16.19 -4.90
CA GLY A 427 19.23 15.53 -4.53
C GLY A 427 19.05 14.38 -3.52
N VAL A 428 18.21 14.56 -2.49
CA VAL A 428 17.90 13.52 -1.49
C VAL A 428 17.18 12.33 -2.13
N VAL A 429 16.15 12.57 -2.94
CA VAL A 429 15.41 11.53 -3.68
C VAL A 429 16.35 10.76 -4.61
N TRP A 430 17.28 11.45 -5.27
CA TRP A 430 18.31 10.82 -6.07
C TRP A 430 19.27 9.93 -5.26
N LEU A 431 19.69 10.36 -4.06
CA LEU A 431 20.50 9.53 -3.17
C LEU A 431 19.76 8.27 -2.72
N ILE A 432 18.46 8.38 -2.42
CA ILE A 432 17.61 7.22 -2.10
C ILE A 432 17.53 6.27 -3.30
N HIS A 433 17.35 6.82 -4.51
CA HIS A 433 17.38 6.03 -5.75
C HIS A 433 18.71 5.30 -5.94
N LEU A 434 19.86 5.98 -5.78
CA LEU A 434 21.17 5.34 -5.85
C LEU A 434 21.33 4.25 -4.78
N GLY A 435 20.88 4.51 -3.55
CA GLY A 435 20.86 3.52 -2.47
C GLY A 435 20.03 2.28 -2.82
N PHE A 436 18.87 2.48 -3.43
CA PHE A 436 18.04 1.40 -3.96
C PHE A 436 18.78 0.58 -5.03
N LEU A 437 19.38 1.24 -6.03
CA LEU A 437 20.16 0.56 -7.09
C LEU A 437 21.34 -0.25 -6.53
N LEU A 438 22.09 0.33 -5.58
CA LEU A 438 23.19 -0.36 -4.91
C LEU A 438 22.70 -1.59 -4.13
N THR A 439 21.54 -1.48 -3.49
CA THR A 439 20.92 -2.58 -2.72
C THR A 439 20.44 -3.70 -3.64
N VAL A 440 19.83 -3.36 -4.78
CA VAL A 440 19.43 -4.33 -5.82
C VAL A 440 20.62 -5.19 -6.27
N ILE A 441 21.79 -4.60 -6.49
CA ILE A 441 23.00 -5.34 -6.89
C ILE A 441 23.61 -6.13 -5.71
N ARG A 442 23.65 -5.53 -4.52
CA ARG A 442 24.28 -6.13 -3.33
C ARG A 442 23.53 -7.37 -2.87
N LEU A 443 22.21 -7.25 -2.70
CA LEU A 443 21.32 -8.30 -2.21
C LEU A 443 20.75 -9.19 -3.33
N GLU A 444 21.05 -8.88 -4.60
CA GLU A 444 20.58 -9.65 -5.75
C GLU A 444 19.04 -9.78 -5.82
N LEU A 445 18.34 -8.72 -5.41
CA LEU A 445 16.88 -8.68 -5.30
C LEU A 445 16.15 -9.11 -6.58
N PHE A 446 16.80 -8.92 -7.74
CA PHE A 446 16.28 -9.31 -9.04
C PHE A 446 16.16 -10.82 -9.27
N LYS A 447 16.96 -11.67 -8.59
CA LYS A 447 16.98 -13.13 -8.83
C LYS A 447 15.64 -13.80 -8.48
N ASN A 448 14.91 -13.23 -7.54
CA ASN A 448 13.69 -13.79 -6.99
C ASN A 448 12.45 -12.90 -7.25
N ALA A 449 12.57 -11.79 -7.99
CA ALA A 449 11.48 -10.85 -8.23
C ALA A 449 10.20 -11.48 -8.85
N PHE A 450 10.34 -12.56 -9.62
CA PHE A 450 9.23 -13.27 -10.28
C PHE A 450 8.96 -14.67 -9.71
N LYS A 451 9.55 -15.01 -8.57
CA LYS A 451 9.28 -16.26 -7.84
C LYS A 451 8.84 -15.90 -6.45
N LEU A 452 7.77 -16.48 -5.93
CA LEU A 452 7.36 -16.23 -4.54
C LEU A 452 8.28 -17.03 -3.59
N GLY A 453 9.30 -16.36 -3.04
CA GLY A 453 10.31 -16.92 -2.13
C GLY A 453 10.73 -15.95 -1.02
N LEU A 454 11.57 -16.39 -0.09
CA LEU A 454 12.06 -15.59 1.08
C LEU A 454 12.59 -14.21 0.66
N ASP A 455 13.50 -14.18 -0.31
CA ASP A 455 14.14 -12.93 -0.75
C ASP A 455 13.16 -12.00 -1.48
N THR A 456 12.06 -12.55 -2.00
CA THR A 456 11.01 -11.79 -2.72
C THR A 456 10.19 -10.94 -1.77
N PHE A 457 9.88 -11.45 -0.57
CA PHE A 457 9.21 -10.67 0.47
C PHE A 457 10.09 -9.50 0.93
N LEU A 458 11.36 -9.78 1.21
CA LEU A 458 12.33 -8.74 1.56
C LEU A 458 12.42 -7.68 0.44
N THR A 459 12.42 -8.11 -0.81
CA THR A 459 12.43 -7.22 -1.99
C THR A 459 11.18 -6.33 -2.04
N PHE A 460 9.97 -6.88 -1.89
CA PHE A 460 8.74 -6.09 -1.97
C PHE A 460 8.56 -5.13 -0.79
N PHE A 461 8.93 -5.53 0.42
CA PHE A 461 8.85 -4.61 1.58
C PHE A 461 9.90 -3.51 1.51
N PHE A 462 11.13 -3.82 1.08
CA PHE A 462 12.15 -2.81 0.83
C PHE A 462 11.73 -1.85 -0.30
N ALA A 463 11.10 -2.39 -1.35
CA ALA A 463 10.51 -1.61 -2.42
C ALA A 463 9.42 -0.66 -1.91
N CYS A 464 8.49 -1.14 -1.08
CA CYS A 464 7.47 -0.31 -0.43
C CYS A 464 8.10 0.80 0.40
N LEU A 465 9.19 0.51 1.13
CA LEU A 465 9.91 1.50 1.93
C LEU A 465 10.52 2.60 1.04
N VAL A 466 11.21 2.21 -0.03
CA VAL A 466 11.83 3.17 -0.96
C VAL A 466 10.78 4.06 -1.62
N THR A 467 9.69 3.47 -2.13
CA THR A 467 8.62 4.24 -2.79
C THR A 467 7.86 5.12 -1.79
N ALA A 468 7.67 4.65 -0.56
CA ALA A 468 7.03 5.43 0.50
C ALA A 468 7.89 6.63 0.93
N ILE A 469 9.21 6.48 1.02
CA ILE A 469 10.10 7.62 1.32
C ILE A 469 10.05 8.65 0.19
N ILE A 470 10.09 8.21 -1.08
CA ILE A 470 10.01 9.12 -2.23
C ILE A 470 8.65 9.85 -2.26
N GLY A 471 7.56 9.12 -2.04
CA GLY A 471 6.21 9.68 -1.94
C GLY A 471 6.06 10.67 -0.79
N GLY A 472 6.53 10.32 0.41
CA GLY A 472 6.49 11.20 1.58
C GLY A 472 7.33 12.47 1.40
N ILE A 473 8.49 12.39 0.74
CA ILE A 473 9.29 13.59 0.39
C ILE A 473 8.52 14.46 -0.62
N SER A 474 7.88 13.87 -1.63
CA SER A 474 7.03 14.63 -2.58
C SER A 474 5.90 15.36 -1.86
N THR A 475 5.17 14.66 -0.98
CA THR A 475 4.06 15.23 -0.20
C THR A 475 4.55 16.37 0.67
N PHE A 476 5.63 16.16 1.44
CA PHE A 476 6.19 17.21 2.31
C PHE A 476 6.68 18.45 1.54
N GLN A 477 7.30 18.24 0.38
CA GLN A 477 7.73 19.36 -0.47
C GLN A 477 6.52 20.16 -1.00
N THR A 478 5.43 19.46 -1.34
CA THR A 478 4.19 20.05 -1.83
C THR A 478 3.51 20.84 -0.72
N GLU A 479 3.34 20.26 0.47
CA GLU A 479 2.83 20.94 1.67
C GLU A 479 3.63 22.21 2.01
N LYS A 480 4.97 22.14 1.96
CA LYS A 480 5.81 23.33 2.21
C LYS A 480 5.57 24.42 1.16
N SER A 481 5.42 24.05 -0.11
CA SER A 481 5.15 24.99 -1.19
C SER A 481 3.77 25.65 -1.03
N GLU A 482 2.74 24.86 -0.74
CA GLU A 482 1.38 25.33 -0.46
C GLU A 482 1.34 26.22 0.78
N LEU A 483 2.08 25.89 1.83
CA LEU A 483 2.20 26.72 3.03
C LEU A 483 2.79 28.11 2.73
N ILE A 484 3.85 28.18 1.92
CA ILE A 484 4.46 29.48 1.54
C ILE A 484 3.50 30.28 0.66
N GLN A 485 2.85 29.64 -0.31
CA GLN A 485 1.85 30.30 -1.15
C GLN A 485 0.68 30.81 -0.32
N SER A 486 0.21 30.03 0.65
CA SER A 486 -0.86 30.44 1.56
C SER A 486 -0.45 31.63 2.45
N LYS A 487 0.76 31.63 3.03
CA LYS A 487 1.30 32.81 3.76
C LYS A 487 1.39 34.06 2.89
N THR A 488 1.78 33.88 1.64
CA THR A 488 1.90 34.98 0.67
C THR A 488 0.52 35.55 0.34
N ARG A 489 -0.47 34.68 0.08
CA ARG A 489 -1.87 35.08 -0.14
C ARG A 489 -2.41 35.81 1.11
N PHE A 490 -2.20 35.25 2.30
CA PHE A 490 -2.63 35.84 3.56
C PHE A 490 -2.10 37.26 3.76
N ALA A 491 -0.80 37.49 3.61
CA ALA A 491 -0.24 38.83 3.81
C ALA A 491 -0.72 39.84 2.76
N ASN A 492 -0.72 39.45 1.48
CA ASN A 492 -1.10 40.34 0.39
C ASN A 492 -2.58 40.75 0.51
N GLN A 493 -3.46 39.80 0.86
CA GLN A 493 -4.91 40.03 0.94
C GLN A 493 -5.36 40.67 2.26
N ASN A 494 -4.70 40.40 3.40
CA ASN A 494 -5.19 40.82 4.73
C ASN A 494 -4.34 41.89 5.41
N LEU A 495 -3.07 42.07 5.03
CA LEU A 495 -2.12 42.89 5.80
C LEU A 495 -1.49 44.04 4.99
N ILE A 496 -1.35 43.87 3.68
CA ILE A 496 -0.53 44.72 2.80
C ILE A 496 -1.37 45.68 1.96
N GLU A 497 -2.46 45.22 1.38
CA GLU A 497 -3.37 46.08 0.62
C GLU A 497 -4.30 46.81 1.60
N ASN A 498 -4.40 48.15 1.50
CA ASN A 498 -5.68 48.78 1.86
C ASN A 498 -6.72 48.08 1.00
N ASP A 499 -7.88 47.74 1.54
CA ASP A 499 -8.91 47.12 0.74
C ASP A 499 -9.53 48.17 -0.20
N VAL A 500 -8.79 48.52 -1.26
CA VAL A 500 -9.15 49.49 -2.30
C VAL A 500 -10.48 49.10 -2.92
N MET A 501 -10.78 47.80 -2.94
CA MET A 501 -12.07 47.27 -3.37
C MET A 501 -13.18 47.64 -2.38
N THR A 502 -12.96 47.48 -1.06
CA THR A 502 -13.87 47.99 -0.02
C THR A 502 -14.05 49.51 -0.13
N GLU A 503 -12.96 50.29 -0.27
CA GLU A 503 -13.06 51.75 -0.44
C GLU A 503 -13.94 52.12 -1.64
N PHE A 504 -13.71 51.46 -2.79
CA PHE A 504 -14.46 51.67 -4.01
C PHE A 504 -15.94 51.30 -3.86
N PHE A 505 -16.24 50.10 -3.33
CA PHE A 505 -17.61 49.63 -3.12
C PHE A 505 -18.36 50.51 -2.12
N LEU A 506 -17.72 50.91 -1.02
CA LEU A 506 -18.30 51.83 -0.05
C LEU A 506 -18.62 53.20 -0.66
N GLY A 507 -17.73 53.74 -1.49
CA GLY A 507 -18.00 54.99 -2.21
C GLY A 507 -19.24 54.92 -3.11
N GLU A 508 -19.43 53.79 -3.81
CA GLU A 508 -20.64 53.58 -4.62
C GLU A 508 -21.89 53.44 -3.74
N ILE A 509 -21.80 52.67 -2.66
CA ILE A 509 -22.89 52.47 -1.69
C ILE A 509 -23.33 53.79 -1.06
N PHE A 510 -22.40 54.65 -0.64
CA PHE A 510 -22.75 55.95 -0.04
C PHE A 510 -23.51 56.83 -1.02
N THR A 511 -23.12 56.80 -2.29
CA THR A 511 -23.81 57.57 -3.33
C THR A 511 -25.26 57.09 -3.49
N ARG A 512 -25.48 55.77 -3.46
CA ARG A 512 -26.83 55.19 -3.55
C ARG A 512 -27.66 55.49 -2.30
N ILE A 513 -27.09 55.35 -1.10
CA ILE A 513 -27.75 55.69 0.18
C ILE A 513 -28.19 57.16 0.20
N LYS A 514 -27.32 58.11 -0.22
CA LYS A 514 -27.65 59.54 -0.30
C LYS A 514 -28.88 59.82 -1.16
N SER A 515 -29.08 59.04 -2.23
CA SER A 515 -30.19 59.18 -3.17
C SER A 515 -31.44 58.37 -2.82
N ASP A 516 -31.44 57.59 -1.74
CA ASP A 516 -32.56 56.71 -1.39
C ASP A 516 -33.73 57.48 -0.77
N LEU A 517 -34.84 57.56 -1.52
CA LEU A 517 -36.04 58.29 -1.11
C LEU A 517 -36.69 57.76 0.19
N PHE A 518 -36.61 56.45 0.46
CA PHE A 518 -37.16 55.87 1.69
C PHE A 518 -36.35 56.33 2.90
N ILE A 519 -35.02 56.28 2.81
CA ILE A 519 -34.13 56.72 3.89
C ILE A 519 -34.31 58.23 4.12
N GLN A 520 -34.36 59.03 3.06
CA GLN A 520 -34.61 60.48 3.16
C GLN A 520 -35.95 60.79 3.85
N ASN A 521 -37.03 60.11 3.48
CA ASN A 521 -38.35 60.35 4.08
C ASN A 521 -38.41 59.88 5.54
N ARG A 522 -37.71 58.81 5.91
CA ARG A 522 -37.73 58.26 7.27
C ARG A 522 -36.91 59.11 8.25
N ILE A 523 -35.77 59.66 7.80
CA ILE A 523 -34.93 60.56 8.63
C ILE A 523 -35.63 61.90 8.88
N ALA A 524 -36.47 62.35 7.94
CA ALA A 524 -37.18 63.63 8.07
C ALA A 524 -38.23 63.67 9.20
N ASP A 525 -38.65 62.51 9.73
CA ASP A 525 -39.64 62.42 10.81
C ASP A 525 -39.00 61.82 12.09
N PRO A 526 -38.78 62.65 13.13
CA PRO A 526 -38.09 62.25 14.37
C PRO A 526 -38.83 61.21 15.23
N LEU A 527 -40.11 60.94 14.98
CA LEU A 527 -40.93 60.01 15.77
C LEU A 527 -40.76 58.55 15.34
N PHE A 528 -40.00 58.30 14.29
CA PHE A 528 -39.85 56.98 13.70
C PHE A 528 -38.62 56.23 14.19
N SER A 529 -38.76 54.92 14.41
CA SER A 529 -37.65 54.05 14.78
C SER A 529 -36.55 54.03 13.71
N LYS A 530 -35.29 53.87 14.15
CA LYS A 530 -34.09 53.77 13.31
C LYS A 530 -34.02 52.43 12.55
N ASP A 531 -34.67 51.40 13.06
CA ASP A 531 -34.52 50.00 12.63
C ASP A 531 -34.83 49.79 11.13
N PRO A 532 -35.85 50.43 10.53
CA PRO A 532 -36.09 50.30 9.09
C PRO A 532 -34.98 50.90 8.22
N ILE A 533 -34.29 51.95 8.68
CA ILE A 533 -33.16 52.54 7.96
C ILE A 533 -31.97 51.59 8.04
N GLU A 534 -31.65 51.12 9.25
CA GLU A 534 -30.57 50.17 9.49
C GLU A 534 -30.77 48.87 8.72
N THR A 535 -31.96 48.26 8.83
CA THR A 535 -32.34 47.06 8.10
C THR A 535 -32.19 47.26 6.60
N LYS A 536 -32.61 48.42 6.07
CA LYS A 536 -32.49 48.70 4.64
C LYS A 536 -31.02 48.80 4.20
N ILE A 537 -30.18 49.46 5.00
CA ILE A 537 -28.75 49.60 4.71
C ILE A 537 -28.05 48.24 4.74
N ARG A 538 -28.23 47.47 5.82
CA ARG A 538 -27.64 46.13 5.94
C ARG A 538 -28.10 45.19 4.82
N ARG A 539 -29.41 45.14 4.55
CA ARG A 539 -29.99 44.14 3.65
C ARG A 539 -29.81 44.44 2.16
N TYR A 540 -29.85 45.71 1.75
CA TYR A 540 -29.88 46.08 0.33
C TYR A 540 -28.62 46.80 -0.16
N TYR A 541 -27.89 47.45 0.75
CA TYR A 541 -26.71 48.23 0.37
C TYR A 541 -25.40 47.53 0.73
N LEU A 542 -25.36 46.80 1.85
CA LEU A 542 -24.19 46.08 2.33
C LEU A 542 -24.38 44.57 2.14
N ASP A 543 -24.38 44.13 0.89
CA ASP A 543 -24.57 42.72 0.53
C ASP A 543 -23.27 41.90 0.67
N ASN A 544 -23.40 40.57 0.50
CA ASN A 544 -22.42 39.48 0.42
C ASN A 544 -20.92 39.77 0.68
N TYR A 545 -20.35 40.79 0.06
CA TYR A 545 -18.96 41.18 0.30
C TYR A 545 -18.73 41.78 1.71
N PHE A 546 -19.72 42.48 2.25
CA PHE A 546 -19.61 43.24 3.50
C PHE A 546 -19.92 42.43 4.76
N ASP A 547 -20.29 41.16 4.64
CA ASP A 547 -20.50 40.27 5.80
C ASP A 547 -19.24 39.99 6.62
N GLN A 548 -18.06 40.31 6.07
CA GLN A 548 -16.80 40.30 6.81
C GLN A 548 -16.65 41.51 7.75
N PHE A 549 -17.61 42.43 7.77
CA PHE A 549 -17.66 43.60 8.64
C PHE A 549 -18.86 43.56 9.57
N GLU A 550 -18.64 43.94 10.81
CA GLU A 550 -19.67 44.37 11.74
C GLU A 550 -20.00 45.81 11.39
N VAL A 551 -21.18 46.00 10.83
CA VAL A 551 -21.70 47.31 10.50
C VAL A 551 -22.39 47.85 11.75
N GLN A 552 -22.24 49.14 12.04
CA GLN A 552 -23.03 49.89 13.01
C GLN A 552 -23.56 51.13 12.30
N VAL A 553 -24.87 51.32 12.32
CA VAL A 553 -25.54 52.45 11.66
C VAL A 553 -26.02 53.42 12.73
N ARG A 554 -25.50 54.64 12.72
CA ARG A 554 -25.93 55.71 13.63
C ARG A 554 -26.57 56.83 12.84
N VAL A 555 -27.77 57.25 13.24
CA VAL A 555 -28.55 58.28 12.52
C VAL A 555 -28.59 59.55 13.35
N PHE A 556 -28.16 60.66 12.76
CA PHE A 556 -28.14 61.98 13.38
C PHE A 556 -29.10 62.92 12.66
N SER A 557 -29.85 63.69 13.45
CA SER A 557 -30.74 64.74 12.96
C SER A 557 -29.97 65.93 12.36
N SER A 558 -30.68 66.85 11.72
CA SER A 558 -30.09 68.08 11.16
C SER A 558 -29.48 69.02 12.23
N SER A 559 -29.84 68.87 13.51
CA SER A 559 -29.25 69.60 14.64
C SER A 559 -28.01 68.91 15.24
N GLY A 560 -27.61 67.74 14.73
CA GLY A 560 -26.45 66.99 15.20
C GLY A 560 -26.72 66.03 16.37
N GLN A 561 -27.95 65.97 16.90
CA GLN A 561 -28.34 64.98 17.91
C GLN A 561 -28.63 63.60 17.31
N GLN A 562 -28.16 62.54 17.97
CA GLN A 562 -28.46 61.16 17.61
C GLN A 562 -29.95 60.84 17.83
N ILE A 563 -30.60 60.26 16.83
CA ILE A 563 -32.00 59.86 16.90
C ILE A 563 -32.08 58.50 17.63
N LEU A 564 -32.82 58.44 18.74
CA LEU A 564 -33.04 57.23 19.57
C LEU A 564 -31.74 56.58 20.11
N GLY A 565 -30.71 57.38 20.39
CA GLY A 565 -29.50 56.93 21.09
C GLY A 565 -29.64 56.96 22.62
N SER A 566 -28.69 56.37 23.35
CA SER A 566 -28.65 56.49 24.81
C SER A 566 -28.56 57.96 25.23
N ALA A 567 -29.07 58.28 26.43
CA ALA A 567 -29.12 59.66 26.95
C ALA A 567 -27.74 60.35 27.09
N ASN A 568 -26.63 59.60 26.91
CA ASN A 568 -25.24 60.06 26.97
C ASN A 568 -24.51 59.98 25.61
N SER A 569 -25.23 59.99 24.48
CA SER A 569 -24.60 59.90 23.15
C SER A 569 -23.85 61.18 22.73
N ASP A 570 -22.67 61.02 22.12
CA ASP A 570 -21.83 62.12 21.61
C ASP A 570 -22.52 62.88 20.45
N ASN A 571 -22.25 64.18 20.34
CA ASN A 571 -22.76 65.04 19.26
C ASN A 571 -22.00 64.80 17.94
N LEU A 572 -22.66 64.95 16.79
CA LEU A 572 -22.08 64.70 15.47
C LEU A 572 -20.78 65.48 15.21
N GLU A 573 -20.71 66.74 15.65
CA GLU A 573 -19.52 67.60 15.48
C GLU A 573 -18.30 67.04 16.24
N ASP A 574 -18.50 66.51 17.45
CA ASP A 574 -17.43 65.95 18.27
C ASP A 574 -16.84 64.70 17.60
N ILE A 575 -17.70 63.83 17.06
CA ILE A 575 -17.30 62.62 16.32
C ILE A 575 -16.56 63.01 15.03
N GLN A 576 -17.05 63.98 14.26
CA GLN A 576 -16.40 64.39 13.01
C GLN A 576 -15.01 65.00 13.23
N LEU A 577 -14.83 65.77 14.31
CA LEU A 577 -13.54 66.38 14.67
C LEU A 577 -12.46 65.33 15.00
N GLU A 578 -12.85 64.15 15.48
CA GLU A 578 -11.95 63.01 15.75
C GLU A 578 -11.27 62.50 14.46
N TYR A 579 -12.01 62.42 13.35
CA TYR A 579 -11.52 61.81 12.10
C TYR A 579 -10.96 62.83 11.09
N ILE A 580 -11.53 64.02 10.99
CA ILE A 580 -11.12 65.03 9.99
C ILE A 580 -9.67 65.51 10.22
N LYS A 581 -9.17 65.49 11.46
CA LYS A 581 -7.81 65.94 11.83
C LYS A 581 -6.73 64.85 11.74
N SER A 582 -7.08 63.66 11.24
CA SER A 582 -6.21 62.48 11.24
C SER A 582 -5.70 62.12 9.84
N ASP A 583 -4.65 61.30 9.76
CA ASP A 583 -4.15 60.72 8.50
C ASP A 583 -5.05 59.57 7.96
N PHE A 584 -6.28 59.39 8.49
CA PHE A 584 -7.18 58.28 8.13
C PHE A 584 -7.99 58.51 6.85
N ALA A 585 -7.86 59.67 6.19
CA ALA A 585 -8.64 59.97 4.99
C ALA A 585 -8.35 59.01 3.83
N THR A 586 -9.41 58.49 3.20
CA THR A 586 -9.30 57.61 2.03
C THR A 586 -9.35 58.41 0.72
N SER A 587 -9.25 57.70 -0.41
CA SER A 587 -9.48 58.28 -1.74
C SER A 587 -10.94 58.73 -1.96
N VAL A 588 -11.88 58.23 -1.15
CA VAL A 588 -13.30 58.57 -1.18
C VAL A 588 -13.61 59.66 -0.16
N LYS A 589 -14.26 60.73 -0.59
CA LYS A 589 -14.64 61.85 0.29
C LYS A 589 -15.61 61.38 1.38
N ASP A 590 -15.39 61.86 2.62
CA ASP A 590 -16.18 61.53 3.82
C ASP A 590 -16.08 60.06 4.27
N LEU A 591 -15.11 59.31 3.74
CA LEU A 591 -14.75 57.95 4.15
C LEU A 591 -13.35 57.94 4.76
N TYR A 592 -13.24 57.38 5.97
CA TYR A 592 -12.02 57.28 6.74
C TYR A 592 -11.70 55.81 7.03
N PHE A 593 -10.43 55.44 6.89
CA PHE A 593 -9.93 54.10 7.18
C PHE A 593 -8.96 54.16 8.35
N ILE A 594 -9.34 53.50 9.43
CA ILE A 594 -8.55 53.41 10.65
C ILE A 594 -7.98 52.01 10.72
N ARG A 595 -6.66 51.93 10.73
CA ARG A 595 -5.96 50.66 10.97
C ARG A 595 -6.12 50.29 12.43
N GLY A 596 -6.62 49.08 12.68
CA GLY A 596 -6.79 48.56 14.04
C GLY A 596 -5.45 48.38 14.78
N ASN A 597 -5.48 48.58 16.11
CA ASN A 597 -4.38 48.32 17.05
C ASN A 597 -4.72 47.14 17.99
N GLU A 598 -3.69 46.51 18.58
CA GLU A 598 -3.75 45.21 19.28
C GLU A 598 -4.84 45.05 20.37
N SER A 599 -5.32 46.13 20.99
CA SER A 599 -6.09 46.06 22.24
C SER A 599 -7.60 45.79 22.12
N ALA A 600 -8.24 45.99 20.95
CA ALA A 600 -9.68 45.69 20.80
C ALA A 600 -10.24 45.78 19.37
N ASN A 601 -9.70 46.63 18.49
CA ASN A 601 -10.41 47.01 17.27
C ASN A 601 -9.71 46.48 16.00
N GLY A 602 -10.44 45.74 15.16
CA GLY A 602 -10.03 45.40 13.80
C GLY A 602 -9.89 46.64 12.91
N ASN A 603 -9.54 46.46 11.63
CA ASN A 603 -9.58 47.60 10.70
C ASN A 603 -11.00 48.17 10.67
N ARG A 604 -11.14 49.49 10.69
CA ARG A 604 -12.44 50.14 10.73
C ARG A 604 -12.56 51.12 9.57
N PHE A 605 -13.66 51.05 8.84
CA PHE A 605 -14.10 52.10 7.95
C PHE A 605 -15.17 52.93 8.65
N ILE A 606 -15.05 54.25 8.59
CA ILE A 606 -16.07 55.17 9.09
C ILE A 606 -16.45 56.08 7.95
N ALA A 607 -17.73 56.11 7.64
CA ALA A 607 -18.28 56.96 6.61
C ALA A 607 -19.35 57.89 7.15
N PHE A 608 -19.25 59.14 6.73
CA PHE A 608 -20.23 60.16 7.02
C PHE A 608 -21.07 60.39 5.77
N VAL A 609 -22.34 60.00 5.82
CA VAL A 609 -23.28 60.08 4.71
C VAL A 609 -24.26 61.23 4.97
N PRO A 610 -23.95 62.47 4.57
CA PRO A 610 -24.87 63.59 4.71
C PRO A 610 -26.10 63.40 3.81
N MET A 611 -27.28 63.53 4.40
CA MET A 611 -28.57 63.34 3.76
C MET A 611 -29.21 64.70 3.49
N SER A 612 -29.64 64.92 2.24
CA SER A 612 -30.33 66.16 1.84
C SER A 612 -31.48 65.85 0.90
N LYS A 613 -32.57 66.62 1.01
CA LYS A 613 -33.69 66.57 0.07
C LYS A 613 -34.00 68.00 -0.37
N ASP A 614 -34.06 68.21 -1.69
CA ASP A 614 -34.33 69.51 -2.31
C ASP A 614 -33.45 70.66 -1.78
N GLY A 615 -32.19 70.37 -1.47
CA GLY A 615 -31.21 71.35 -0.95
C GLY A 615 -31.28 71.61 0.56
N SER A 616 -32.23 71.03 1.28
CA SER A 616 -32.32 71.10 2.75
C SER A 616 -31.62 69.91 3.41
N SER A 617 -30.78 70.19 4.43
CA SER A 617 -30.12 69.14 5.23
C SER A 617 -31.13 68.40 6.10
N LEU A 618 -31.22 67.08 5.94
CA LEU A 618 -32.12 66.23 6.73
C LEU A 618 -31.41 65.62 7.94
N GLY A 619 -30.09 65.42 7.86
CA GLY A 619 -29.30 64.74 8.88
C GLY A 619 -28.07 64.06 8.30
N THR A 620 -27.34 63.31 9.12
CA THR A 620 -26.17 62.53 8.68
C THR A 620 -26.28 61.10 9.19
N ILE A 621 -26.02 60.12 8.32
CA ILE A 621 -25.88 58.72 8.71
C ILE A 621 -24.39 58.44 8.86
N ILE A 622 -23.98 57.94 10.01
CA ILE A 622 -22.65 57.39 10.22
C ILE A 622 -22.72 55.89 9.99
N LEU A 623 -21.92 55.40 9.04
CA LEU A 623 -21.70 53.98 8.82
C LEU A 623 -20.32 53.62 9.34
N GLU A 624 -20.31 52.82 10.38
CA GLU A 624 -19.09 52.29 10.97
C GLU A 624 -19.01 50.81 10.62
N LEU A 625 -18.03 50.44 9.80
CA LEU A 625 -17.76 49.06 9.44
C LEU A 625 -16.49 48.64 10.17
N ARG A 626 -16.65 47.91 11.27
CA ARG A 626 -15.53 47.24 11.93
C ARG A 626 -15.31 45.94 11.20
N GLN A 627 -14.14 45.74 10.61
CA GLN A 627 -13.79 44.43 10.08
C GLN A 627 -13.88 43.45 11.24
N LEU A 628 -14.82 42.49 11.14
CA LEU A 628 -14.95 41.45 12.14
C LEU A 628 -13.57 40.84 12.25
N ARG A 629 -12.99 40.85 13.46
CA ARG A 629 -11.77 40.09 13.68
C ARG A 629 -12.13 38.68 13.20
N VAL A 630 -11.44 38.19 12.17
CA VAL A 630 -11.51 36.77 11.86
C VAL A 630 -10.96 36.13 13.12
N GLN A 631 -11.86 35.76 14.04
CA GLN A 631 -11.48 34.94 15.16
C GLN A 631 -10.80 33.75 14.48
N PRO A 632 -9.53 33.49 14.80
CA PRO A 632 -8.70 32.60 14.00
C PRO A 632 -9.35 31.20 13.78
N THR A 633 -10.34 30.88 14.62
CA THR A 633 -11.16 29.68 14.79
C THR A 633 -12.56 29.70 14.17
N SER A 634 -13.13 30.86 13.80
CA SER A 634 -14.55 30.94 13.45
C SER A 634 -14.82 30.52 11.99
N VAL A 635 -15.58 29.42 11.83
CA VAL A 635 -16.10 28.93 10.52
C VAL A 635 -17.27 29.80 10.02
N TYR A 636 -17.82 30.66 10.89
CA TYR A 636 -18.99 31.49 10.59
C TYR A 636 -18.86 32.35 9.32
N PRO A 637 -17.74 33.07 9.08
CA PRO A 637 -17.60 33.87 7.85
C PRO A 637 -17.69 33.00 6.58
N LYS A 638 -17.24 31.74 6.63
CA LYS A 638 -17.31 30.82 5.48
C LYS A 638 -18.74 30.40 5.16
N LEU A 639 -19.66 30.43 6.12
CA LEU A 639 -21.09 30.15 5.88
C LEU A 639 -21.77 31.30 5.15
N LEU A 640 -21.37 32.55 5.41
CA LEU A 640 -22.03 33.73 4.85
C LEU A 640 -21.48 34.18 3.50
N LEU A 641 -20.29 33.70 3.12
CA LEU A 641 -19.58 34.15 1.93
C LEU A 641 -19.74 33.16 0.78
N ASP A 642 -19.90 33.73 -0.41
CA ASP A 642 -19.85 33.02 -1.69
C ASP A 642 -18.41 32.50 -1.95
N LYS A 643 -18.29 31.35 -2.62
CA LYS A 643 -17.04 30.65 -2.94
C LYS A 643 -15.99 31.58 -3.54
N LYS A 644 -16.40 32.51 -4.42
CA LYS A 644 -15.49 33.50 -5.03
C LYS A 644 -14.76 34.42 -4.04
N TYR A 645 -15.32 34.61 -2.84
CA TYR A 645 -14.74 35.40 -1.76
C TYR A 645 -14.13 34.51 -0.66
N ASN A 646 -14.64 33.29 -0.52
CA ASN A 646 -14.17 32.31 0.47
C ASN A 646 -12.69 31.91 0.27
N ASP A 647 -12.23 31.80 -0.99
CA ASP A 647 -10.83 31.46 -1.33
C ASP A 647 -9.81 32.52 -0.85
N LYS A 648 -10.26 33.72 -0.47
CA LYS A 648 -9.42 34.77 0.13
C LYS A 648 -9.26 34.62 1.65
N LEU A 649 -10.06 33.77 2.28
CA LEU A 649 -10.14 33.57 3.73
C LEU A 649 -9.62 32.19 4.15
N ASP A 650 -8.64 31.63 3.45
CA ASP A 650 -7.97 30.41 3.91
C ASP A 650 -7.44 30.63 5.33
N LEU A 651 -8.18 30.07 6.30
CA LEU A 651 -8.04 30.15 7.77
C LEU A 651 -6.78 29.45 8.27
N ILE A 652 -5.63 29.63 7.60
CA ILE A 652 -4.39 29.17 8.19
C ILE A 652 -4.00 30.20 9.25
N LEU A 653 -4.16 29.77 10.51
CA LEU A 653 -3.76 30.43 11.74
C LEU A 653 -2.31 30.90 11.66
N TYR A 654 -2.10 32.10 11.13
CA TYR A 654 -0.79 32.71 11.10
C TYR A 654 -0.70 33.80 12.16
N ASP A 655 0.28 33.64 13.04
CA ASP A 655 0.78 34.77 13.79
C ASP A 655 1.45 35.70 12.78
N TYR A 656 1.36 37.02 12.93
CA TYR A 656 2.07 37.93 12.04
C TYR A 656 2.65 39.14 12.77
N ALA A 657 3.62 39.80 12.16
CA ALA A 657 4.13 41.08 12.60
C ALA A 657 4.50 41.97 11.42
N ILE A 658 4.30 43.27 11.58
CA ILE A 658 4.65 44.27 10.58
C ILE A 658 5.80 45.11 11.12
N PHE A 659 6.85 45.23 10.33
CA PHE A 659 8.01 46.07 10.58
C PHE A 659 8.09 47.14 9.52
N LYS A 660 8.42 48.38 9.88
CA LYS A 660 8.69 49.47 8.92
C LYS A 660 10.08 50.01 9.20
N ASP A 661 10.94 50.07 8.19
CA ASP A 661 12.35 50.49 8.35
C ASP A 661 13.12 49.73 9.46
N SER A 662 12.73 48.48 9.71
CA SER A 662 13.22 47.60 10.79
C SER A 662 12.73 47.92 12.21
N GLU A 663 11.84 48.90 12.37
CA GLU A 663 11.13 49.14 13.63
C GLU A 663 9.83 48.32 13.69
N PHE A 664 9.50 47.83 14.88
CA PHE A 664 8.27 47.08 15.12
C PHE A 664 7.06 48.02 15.11
N ILE A 665 6.03 47.68 14.34
CA ILE A 665 4.78 48.45 14.28
C ILE A 665 3.68 47.76 15.09
N ARG A 666 3.37 46.51 14.74
CA ARG A 666 2.29 45.72 15.36
C ARG A 666 2.47 44.23 15.11
N ASN A 667 1.88 43.39 15.96
CA ASN A 667 1.76 41.96 15.73
C ASN A 667 0.34 41.43 15.97
N SER A 668 0.14 40.17 15.66
CA SER A 668 -1.01 39.40 16.06
C SER A 668 -0.62 37.94 16.23
N GLY A 669 -1.32 37.25 17.12
CA GLY A 669 -1.09 35.84 17.43
C GLY A 669 -0.29 35.64 18.72
N THR A 670 0.17 34.41 18.91
CA THR A 670 0.79 33.97 20.17
C THR A 670 2.31 34.19 20.22
N PHE A 671 2.95 34.35 19.07
CA PHE A 671 4.39 34.47 18.95
C PHE A 671 4.90 35.87 19.35
N ASN A 672 5.91 35.90 20.22
CA ASN A 672 6.56 37.14 20.64
C ASN A 672 7.67 37.57 19.66
N TYR A 673 7.30 38.44 18.71
CA TYR A 673 8.21 39.03 17.71
C TYR A 673 9.25 40.01 18.29
N LEU A 674 9.06 40.46 19.53
CA LEU A 674 9.98 41.34 20.25
C LEU A 674 10.99 40.55 21.10
N SER A 675 10.99 39.22 21.00
CA SER A 675 11.90 38.37 21.76
C SER A 675 13.37 38.62 21.38
N LYS A 676 14.24 38.71 22.40
CA LYS A 676 15.70 38.87 22.25
C LYS A 676 16.26 37.70 21.43
N GLY A 677 16.51 37.93 20.14
CA GLY A 677 17.00 36.93 19.19
C GLY A 677 16.24 36.88 17.87
N PHE A 678 15.02 37.44 17.78
CA PHE A 678 14.27 37.46 16.53
C PHE A 678 14.82 38.49 15.52
N GLU A 679 15.49 39.55 15.98
CA GLU A 679 16.13 40.54 15.09
C GLU A 679 17.14 39.91 14.10
N GLN A 680 17.82 38.83 14.51
CA GLN A 680 18.71 38.09 13.61
C GLN A 680 17.95 37.40 12.48
N ALA A 681 16.69 37.02 12.67
CA ALA A 681 15.86 36.42 11.64
C ALA A 681 15.49 37.43 10.54
N LEU A 682 15.26 38.70 10.90
CA LEU A 682 14.91 39.80 9.98
C LEU A 682 15.98 40.02 8.89
N THR A 683 17.24 39.78 9.23
CA THR A 683 18.38 40.00 8.31
C THR A 683 18.69 38.80 7.42
N ARG A 684 18.11 37.61 7.69
CA ARG A 684 18.39 36.40 6.91
C ARG A 684 17.68 36.46 5.56
N LYS A 685 18.44 36.34 4.47
CA LYS A 685 17.87 36.25 3.10
C LYS A 685 16.80 35.16 2.96
N LYS A 686 16.94 34.04 3.68
CA LYS A 686 15.97 32.93 3.68
C LYS A 686 14.57 33.34 4.12
N LEU A 687 14.44 34.37 4.97
CA LEU A 687 13.14 34.86 5.45
C LEU A 687 12.20 35.21 4.28
N LEU A 688 12.74 35.78 3.20
CA LEU A 688 11.96 36.24 2.04
C LEU A 688 11.78 35.17 0.94
N THR A 689 12.44 34.01 1.05
CA THR A 689 12.44 32.99 -0.01
C THR A 689 11.80 31.68 0.44
N GLU A 690 12.30 31.08 1.52
CA GLU A 690 11.86 29.77 2.00
C GLU A 690 11.37 29.79 3.46
N GLY A 691 11.49 30.95 4.11
CA GLY A 691 11.23 31.17 5.52
C GLY A 691 12.39 30.74 6.43
N VAL A 692 12.25 31.08 7.71
CA VAL A 692 13.21 30.77 8.78
C VAL A 692 12.50 30.12 9.95
N HIS A 693 13.12 29.10 10.54
CA HIS A 693 12.57 28.39 11.69
C HIS A 693 13.22 28.91 12.97
N GLN A 694 12.42 29.36 13.94
CA GLN A 694 12.88 29.86 15.23
C GLN A 694 11.81 29.64 16.31
N ASN A 695 12.20 29.23 17.52
CA ASN A 695 11.33 29.07 18.69
C ASN A 695 10.04 28.24 18.43
N GLY A 696 10.11 27.21 17.57
CA GLY A 696 8.97 26.35 17.23
C GLY A 696 8.06 26.88 16.12
N PHE A 697 8.37 28.04 15.53
CA PHE A 697 7.62 28.64 14.44
C PHE A 697 8.45 28.72 13.15
N HIS A 698 7.74 28.70 12.03
CA HIS A 698 8.24 28.98 10.70
C HIS A 698 7.80 30.40 10.34
N HIS A 699 8.74 31.30 10.07
CA HIS A 699 8.51 32.71 9.76
C HIS A 699 8.82 32.99 8.29
N PHE A 700 7.91 33.64 7.58
CA PHE A 700 8.07 34.02 6.18
C PHE A 700 7.83 35.52 6.03
N GLY A 701 8.78 36.23 5.45
CA GLY A 701 8.73 37.69 5.29
C GLY A 701 8.33 38.08 3.88
N ILE A 702 7.48 39.09 3.77
CA ILE A 702 6.92 39.62 2.54
C ILE A 702 7.13 41.13 2.57
N LYS A 703 7.73 41.70 1.51
CA LYS A 703 8.02 43.13 1.44
C LYS A 703 6.94 43.85 0.64
N ASN A 704 6.43 44.95 1.19
CA ASN A 704 5.56 45.90 0.51
C ASN A 704 6.07 47.33 0.76
N GLY A 705 6.74 47.93 -0.23
CA GLY A 705 7.36 49.25 -0.06
C GLY A 705 8.42 49.25 1.07
N GLY A 706 8.22 50.11 2.08
CA GLY A 706 9.05 50.19 3.28
C GLY A 706 8.64 49.25 4.42
N GLU A 707 7.53 48.51 4.25
CA GLU A 707 7.00 47.58 5.25
C GLU A 707 7.44 46.14 4.95
N LEU A 708 7.83 45.41 5.99
CA LEU A 708 8.13 43.99 6.01
C LEU A 708 7.07 43.29 6.86
N VAL A 709 6.21 42.52 6.21
CA VAL A 709 5.20 41.70 6.86
C VAL A 709 5.74 40.30 7.06
N ILE A 710 5.76 39.85 8.31
CA ILE A 710 6.22 38.52 8.68
C ILE A 710 5.01 37.69 9.06
N VAL A 711 4.85 36.56 8.40
CA VAL A 711 3.77 35.61 8.62
C VAL A 711 4.35 34.31 9.17
N SER A 712 3.90 33.92 10.34
CA SER A 712 4.46 32.85 11.15
C SER A 712 3.43 31.75 11.38
N SER A 713 3.87 30.50 11.30
CA SER A 713 3.04 29.32 11.57
C SER A 713 3.80 28.40 12.51
N ARG A 714 3.11 27.54 13.24
CA ARG A 714 3.80 26.46 13.97
C ARG A 714 4.61 25.61 13.00
N ASN A 715 5.76 25.12 13.45
CA ASN A 715 6.58 24.22 12.65
C ASN A 715 5.86 22.90 12.42
N ILE A 716 5.93 22.41 11.19
CA ILE A 716 5.57 21.02 10.89
C ILE A 716 6.52 20.13 11.68
N SER A 717 5.96 19.27 12.53
CA SER A 717 6.74 18.40 13.39
C SER A 717 7.50 17.36 12.55
N LEU A 718 8.68 16.93 13.02
CA LEU A 718 9.39 15.81 12.40
C LEU A 718 8.54 14.54 12.42
N ALA A 719 7.70 14.37 13.45
CA ALA A 719 6.75 13.27 13.53
C ALA A 719 5.76 13.28 12.35
N HIS A 720 5.23 14.46 11.95
CA HIS A 720 4.35 14.59 10.79
C HIS A 720 5.05 14.22 9.47
N PHE A 721 6.29 14.66 9.27
CA PHE A 721 7.09 14.28 8.10
C PHE A 721 7.27 12.75 7.99
N PHE A 722 7.67 12.11 9.10
CA PHE A 722 7.76 10.65 9.13
C PHE A 722 6.37 9.99 9.03
N GLY A 723 5.33 10.63 9.55
CA GLY A 723 3.94 10.17 9.49
C GLY A 723 3.47 10.00 8.05
N ASN A 724 3.78 10.95 7.17
CA ASN A 724 3.50 10.84 5.73
C ASN A 724 4.21 9.64 5.10
N ILE A 725 5.50 9.43 5.39
CA ILE A 725 6.25 8.25 4.91
C ILE A 725 5.60 6.97 5.44
N SER A 726 5.22 6.96 6.71
CA SER A 726 4.61 5.81 7.36
C SER A 726 3.23 5.47 6.80
N LEU A 727 2.42 6.48 6.46
CA LEU A 727 1.13 6.32 5.76
C LEU A 727 1.32 5.57 4.43
N PHE A 728 2.19 6.08 3.56
CA PHE A 728 2.48 5.42 2.28
C PHE A 728 2.99 3.99 2.49
N PHE A 729 3.89 3.79 3.45
CA PHE A 729 4.45 2.48 3.72
C PHE A 729 3.39 1.48 4.16
N VAL A 730 2.56 1.83 5.16
CA VAL A 730 1.49 0.96 5.67
C VAL A 730 0.51 0.61 4.55
N LEU A 731 0.05 1.60 3.79
CA LEU A 731 -0.88 1.37 2.67
C LEU A 731 -0.26 0.49 1.58
N PHE A 732 1.00 0.72 1.19
CA PHE A 732 1.67 -0.09 0.18
C PHE A 732 1.94 -1.52 0.65
N VAL A 733 2.21 -1.72 1.93
CA VAL A 733 2.33 -3.06 2.53
C VAL A 733 0.98 -3.78 2.51
N ILE A 734 -0.11 -3.12 2.89
CA ILE A 734 -1.48 -3.69 2.80
C ILE A 734 -1.81 -4.07 1.34
N MET A 735 -1.55 -3.17 0.39
CA MET A 735 -1.82 -3.42 -1.03
C MET A 735 -0.93 -4.53 -1.61
N THR A 736 0.31 -4.67 -1.14
CA THR A 736 1.20 -5.78 -1.50
C THR A 736 0.64 -7.11 -0.99
N PHE A 737 0.20 -7.16 0.27
CA PHE A 737 -0.43 -8.36 0.82
C PHE A 737 -1.74 -8.71 0.08
N LEU A 738 -2.56 -7.72 -0.24
CA LEU A 738 -3.78 -7.91 -1.01
C LEU A 738 -3.47 -8.46 -2.41
N THR A 739 -2.43 -7.94 -3.07
CA THR A 739 -1.97 -8.43 -4.38
C THR A 739 -1.51 -9.88 -4.31
N ILE A 740 -0.75 -10.25 -3.27
CA ILE A 740 -0.32 -11.63 -3.04
C ILE A 740 -1.52 -12.55 -2.76
N LEU A 741 -2.49 -12.10 -1.96
CA LEU A 741 -3.71 -12.83 -1.64
C LEU A 741 -4.55 -13.09 -2.90
N ILE A 742 -4.82 -12.04 -3.70
CA ILE A 742 -5.56 -12.14 -4.96
C ILE A 742 -4.85 -13.10 -5.92
N ASN A 743 -3.53 -12.98 -6.08
CA ASN A 743 -2.75 -13.88 -6.92
C ASN A 743 -2.83 -15.34 -6.45
N THR A 744 -2.85 -15.57 -5.13
CA THR A 744 -2.99 -16.89 -4.52
C THR A 744 -4.39 -17.48 -4.75
N LEU A 745 -5.44 -16.66 -4.66
CA LEU A 745 -6.82 -17.06 -4.92
C LEU A 745 -7.04 -17.42 -6.40
N ILE A 746 -6.50 -16.61 -7.33
CA ILE A 746 -6.62 -16.84 -8.78
C ILE A 746 -5.87 -18.10 -9.22
N THR A 747 -4.64 -18.29 -8.75
CA THR A 747 -3.79 -19.43 -9.17
C THR A 747 -4.19 -20.74 -8.47
N GLY A 748 -4.92 -20.65 -7.36
CA GLY A 748 -5.30 -21.76 -6.50
C GLY A 748 -4.18 -22.16 -5.53
N VAL A 749 -4.53 -22.35 -4.25
CA VAL A 749 -3.59 -22.67 -3.16
C VAL A 749 -2.75 -23.93 -3.44
N LYS A 750 -3.30 -24.89 -4.19
CA LYS A 750 -2.63 -26.16 -4.52
C LYS A 750 -1.47 -26.03 -5.51
N ASN A 751 -1.43 -24.95 -6.29
CA ASN A 751 -0.40 -24.73 -7.31
C ASN A 751 0.81 -23.93 -6.78
N PHE A 752 0.75 -23.48 -5.52
CA PHE A 752 1.81 -22.73 -4.86
C PHE A 752 2.68 -23.64 -4.00
N GLU A 753 3.79 -24.12 -4.55
CA GLU A 753 4.84 -24.78 -3.77
C GLU A 753 5.75 -23.75 -3.10
N PHE A 754 5.33 -23.26 -1.93
CA PHE A 754 6.21 -22.45 -1.09
C PHE A 754 7.30 -23.34 -0.48
N ASN A 755 8.56 -22.91 -0.58
CA ASN A 755 9.59 -23.51 0.25
C ASN A 755 9.29 -23.24 1.74
N TYR A 756 9.74 -24.13 2.63
CA TYR A 756 9.41 -24.04 4.05
C TYR A 756 9.84 -22.70 4.68
N SER A 757 10.98 -22.15 4.25
CA SER A 757 11.49 -20.85 4.69
C SER A 757 10.54 -19.69 4.38
N THR A 758 9.95 -19.70 3.19
CA THR A 758 9.01 -18.68 2.71
C THR A 758 7.69 -18.78 3.46
N LYS A 759 7.21 -20.02 3.67
CA LYS A 759 5.99 -20.29 4.46
C LYS A 759 6.15 -19.79 5.90
N LEU A 760 7.30 -20.08 6.51
CA LEU A 760 7.61 -19.65 7.87
C LEU A 760 7.71 -18.12 7.98
N GLN A 761 8.37 -17.45 7.04
CA GLN A 761 8.47 -15.98 7.03
C GLN A 761 7.10 -15.32 6.84
N LEU A 762 6.25 -15.88 5.97
CA LEU A 762 4.89 -15.41 5.78
C LEU A 762 4.08 -15.54 7.06
N TYR A 763 4.20 -16.65 7.79
CA TYR A 763 3.56 -16.82 9.10
C TYR A 763 4.06 -15.83 10.14
N LEU A 764 5.37 -15.64 10.26
CA LEU A 764 5.93 -14.67 11.20
C LEU A 764 5.48 -13.25 10.86
N ASN A 765 5.60 -12.84 9.59
CA ASN A 765 5.20 -11.49 9.18
C ASN A 765 3.71 -11.24 9.39
N PHE A 766 2.83 -12.19 9.06
CA PHE A 766 1.40 -12.04 9.33
C PHE A 766 1.07 -12.07 10.83
N ALA A 767 1.78 -12.89 11.61
CA ALA A 767 1.59 -12.98 13.06
C ALA A 767 1.93 -11.68 13.79
N PHE A 768 2.85 -10.86 13.25
CA PHE A 768 3.15 -9.54 13.81
C PHE A 768 2.30 -8.43 13.16
N PHE A 769 2.09 -8.47 11.84
CA PHE A 769 1.40 -7.41 11.12
C PHE A 769 -0.06 -7.22 11.53
N PHE A 770 -0.86 -8.29 11.54
CA PHE A 770 -2.29 -8.18 11.82
C PHE A 770 -2.58 -7.76 13.26
N PRO A 771 -1.96 -8.33 14.31
CA PRO A 771 -2.19 -7.87 15.67
C PRO A 771 -1.81 -6.41 15.89
N ILE A 772 -0.70 -5.94 15.30
CA ILE A 772 -0.30 -4.53 15.44
C ILE A 772 -1.32 -3.62 14.75
N ILE A 773 -1.85 -3.98 13.57
CA ILE A 773 -2.94 -3.21 12.94
C ILE A 773 -4.19 -3.19 13.81
N ILE A 774 -4.59 -4.34 14.36
CA ILE A 774 -5.78 -4.44 15.22
C ILE A 774 -5.60 -3.59 16.48
N ILE A 775 -4.44 -3.70 17.15
CA ILE A 775 -4.11 -2.87 18.31
C ILE A 775 -4.14 -1.39 17.93
N SER A 776 -3.57 -1.01 16.78
CA SER A 776 -3.57 0.37 16.29
C SER A 776 -5.00 0.89 16.12
N ILE A 777 -5.89 0.15 15.47
CA ILE A 777 -7.30 0.51 15.27
C ILE A 777 -8.02 0.67 16.62
N ILE A 778 -7.82 -0.27 17.56
CA ILE A 778 -8.41 -0.20 18.90
C ILE A 778 -7.92 1.04 19.65
N THR A 779 -6.60 1.29 19.64
CA THR A 779 -6.00 2.45 20.30
C THR A 779 -6.50 3.77 19.69
N ILE A 780 -6.64 3.85 18.37
CA ILE A 780 -7.22 5.01 17.68
C ILE A 780 -8.66 5.22 18.14
N GLY A 781 -9.49 4.17 18.18
CA GLY A 781 -10.87 4.27 18.64
C GLY A 781 -10.97 4.74 20.10
N LEU A 782 -10.13 4.19 20.99
CA LEU A 782 -10.08 4.60 22.40
C LEU A 782 -9.63 6.05 22.58
N LEU A 783 -8.57 6.48 21.88
CA LEU A 783 -8.06 7.84 21.97
C LEU A 783 -9.02 8.84 21.33
N ALA A 784 -9.62 8.52 20.18
CA ALA A 784 -10.60 9.38 19.53
C ALA A 784 -11.82 9.61 20.43
N ASN A 785 -12.33 8.56 21.09
CA ASN A 785 -13.41 8.70 22.07
C ASN A 785 -12.97 9.52 23.28
N SER A 786 -11.78 9.26 23.83
CA SER A 786 -11.24 10.03 24.96
C SER A 786 -11.07 11.51 24.63
N TYR A 787 -10.64 11.87 23.42
CA TYR A 787 -10.52 13.26 22.99
C TYR A 787 -11.86 13.91 22.73
N ARG A 788 -12.82 13.18 22.16
CA ARG A 788 -14.19 13.67 22.01
C ARG A 788 -14.79 14.02 23.37
N ASP A 789 -14.68 13.12 24.35
CA ASP A 789 -15.16 13.37 25.71
C ASP A 789 -14.44 14.56 26.37
N ASP A 790 -13.17 14.76 26.07
CA ASP A 790 -12.41 15.90 26.60
C ASP A 790 -12.83 17.23 25.98
N LEU A 791 -12.99 17.27 24.65
CA LEU A 791 -13.54 18.44 23.95
C LEU A 791 -14.95 18.77 24.43
N ASP A 792 -15.81 17.76 24.56
CA ASP A 792 -17.17 17.95 25.08
C ASP A 792 -17.14 18.59 26.47
N ARG A 793 -16.26 18.14 27.38
CA ARG A 793 -16.07 18.79 28.70
C ARG A 793 -15.57 20.24 28.58
N GLN A 794 -14.62 20.51 27.69
CA GLN A 794 -14.08 21.86 27.47
C GLN A 794 -15.17 22.82 26.96
N TYR A 795 -16.01 22.38 26.01
CA TYR A 795 -17.14 23.14 25.49
C TYR A 795 -18.15 23.49 26.59
N MET A 796 -18.52 22.51 27.42
CA MET A 796 -19.44 22.74 28.54
C MET A 796 -18.86 23.72 29.56
N GLN A 797 -17.57 23.61 29.90
CA GLN A 797 -16.92 24.54 30.83
C GLN A 797 -16.88 25.96 30.28
N LYS A 798 -16.53 26.14 28.99
CA LYS A 798 -16.50 27.45 28.34
C LYS A 798 -17.89 28.09 28.29
N ALA A 799 -18.92 27.32 27.93
CA ALA A 799 -20.30 27.79 27.90
C ALA A 799 -20.83 28.13 29.31
N ALA A 800 -20.46 27.36 30.34
CA ALA A 800 -20.84 27.63 31.73
C ALA A 800 -20.26 28.96 32.26
N LEU A 801 -19.04 29.33 31.85
CA LEU A 801 -18.44 30.64 32.16
C LEU A 801 -19.22 31.78 31.51
N ILE A 802 -19.62 31.63 30.25
CA ILE A 802 -20.45 32.61 29.53
C ILE A 802 -21.80 32.77 30.24
N ARG A 803 -22.48 31.66 30.56
CA ARG A 803 -23.74 31.65 31.31
C ARG A 803 -23.62 32.39 32.64
N GLY A 804 -22.53 32.19 33.37
CA GLY A 804 -22.30 32.84 34.66
C GLY A 804 -22.26 34.37 34.56
N ASN A 805 -21.55 34.91 33.57
CA ASN A 805 -21.48 36.36 33.33
C ASN A 805 -22.83 36.91 32.84
N LEU A 806 -23.45 36.26 31.85
CA LEU A 806 -24.73 36.68 31.30
C LEU A 806 -25.86 36.64 32.34
N GLY A 807 -25.90 35.60 33.18
CA GLY A 807 -26.87 35.51 34.28
C GLY A 807 -26.69 36.63 35.32
N SER A 808 -25.46 37.08 35.55
CA SER A 808 -25.18 38.24 36.42
C SER A 808 -25.65 39.55 35.80
N PHE A 809 -25.52 39.72 34.48
CA PHE A 809 -26.02 40.89 33.75
C PHE A 809 -27.55 40.96 33.76
N LEU A 810 -28.23 39.84 33.47
CA LEU A 810 -29.69 39.76 33.43
C LEU A 810 -30.35 40.04 34.79
N ASN A 811 -29.65 39.80 35.91
CA ASN A 811 -30.10 40.18 37.25
C ASN A 811 -31.57 39.80 37.57
N ASN A 812 -31.93 38.52 37.32
CA ASN A 812 -33.29 37.95 37.47
C ASN A 812 -34.37 38.49 36.51
N GLN A 813 -33.99 39.21 35.46
CA GLN A 813 -34.90 39.59 34.38
C GLN A 813 -34.84 38.54 33.28
N LYS A 814 -36.00 38.23 32.67
CA LYS A 814 -36.03 37.45 31.42
C LYS A 814 -35.41 38.29 30.30
N PRO A 815 -34.69 37.69 29.33
CA PRO A 815 -34.04 38.41 28.24
C PRO A 815 -35.01 39.33 27.47
N GLU A 816 -36.25 38.89 27.25
CA GLU A 816 -37.33 39.65 26.59
C GLU A 816 -37.75 40.95 27.29
N ASN A 817 -37.40 41.12 28.56
CA ASN A 817 -37.70 42.32 29.36
C ASN A 817 -36.52 43.28 29.48
N VAL A 818 -35.36 42.92 28.94
CA VAL A 818 -34.15 43.76 28.92
C VAL A 818 -34.16 44.61 27.65
N ASP A 819 -33.59 45.81 27.73
CA ASP A 819 -33.40 46.65 26.54
C ASP A 819 -32.53 45.93 25.51
N GLU A 820 -33.04 45.83 24.27
CA GLU A 820 -32.43 45.05 23.19
C GLU A 820 -31.02 45.54 22.84
N ASP A 821 -30.81 46.87 22.81
CA ASP A 821 -29.51 47.47 22.50
C ASP A 821 -28.48 47.10 23.60
N LEU A 822 -28.87 47.17 24.89
CA LEU A 822 -28.01 46.78 26.01
C LEU A 822 -27.69 45.28 26.04
N LEU A 823 -28.69 44.42 25.81
CA LEU A 823 -28.47 42.97 25.78
C LEU A 823 -27.54 42.57 24.64
N ASN A 824 -27.73 43.16 23.46
CA ASN A 824 -26.85 42.94 22.31
C ASN A 824 -25.42 43.43 22.57
N GLU A 825 -25.23 44.57 23.25
CA GLU A 825 -23.90 45.07 23.61
C GLU A 825 -23.16 44.08 24.53
N GLU A 826 -23.82 43.60 25.58
CA GLU A 826 -23.24 42.60 26.51
C GLU A 826 -22.91 41.28 25.82
N VAL A 827 -23.83 40.75 24.99
CA VAL A 827 -23.61 39.50 24.24
C VAL A 827 -22.40 39.64 23.30
N ASN A 828 -22.25 40.79 22.64
CA ASN A 828 -21.09 41.07 21.80
C ASN A 828 -19.78 41.17 22.61
N GLU A 829 -19.80 41.84 23.76
CA GLU A 829 -18.62 41.94 24.64
C GLU A 829 -18.17 40.56 25.14
N LEU A 830 -19.11 39.74 25.61
CA LEU A 830 -18.83 38.37 26.06
C LEU A 830 -18.32 37.49 24.93
N ALA A 831 -18.92 37.56 23.74
CA ALA A 831 -18.49 36.80 22.57
C ALA A 831 -17.05 37.14 22.15
N ASN A 832 -16.70 38.42 22.20
CA ASN A 832 -15.36 38.91 21.88
C ASN A 832 -14.32 38.51 22.94
N THR A 833 -14.68 38.60 24.21
CA THR A 833 -13.78 38.27 25.33
C THR A 833 -13.54 36.76 25.43
N THR A 834 -14.56 35.94 25.16
CA THR A 834 -14.49 34.48 25.26
C THR A 834 -14.11 33.80 23.94
N ALA A 835 -14.03 34.54 22.84
CA ALA A 835 -13.84 34.00 21.49
C ALA A 835 -14.82 32.84 21.19
N SER A 836 -16.10 33.10 21.40
CA SER A 836 -17.20 32.14 21.18
C SER A 836 -18.39 32.88 20.61
N ASP A 837 -19.10 32.22 19.70
CA ASP A 837 -20.39 32.72 19.23
C ASP A 837 -21.48 32.40 20.27
N ILE A 838 -22.45 33.30 20.42
CA ILE A 838 -23.44 33.29 21.49
C ILE A 838 -24.82 33.61 20.90
N HIS A 839 -25.80 32.78 21.24
CA HIS A 839 -27.22 33.03 21.00
C HIS A 839 -27.98 32.93 22.32
N VAL A 840 -28.88 33.88 22.56
CA VAL A 840 -29.75 33.91 23.74
C VAL A 840 -31.17 33.75 23.26
N TYR A 841 -31.86 32.75 23.80
CA TYR A 841 -33.26 32.46 23.50
C TYR A 841 -34.14 32.71 24.74
N SER A 842 -35.42 33.02 24.50
CA SER A 842 -36.46 33.00 25.53
C SER A 842 -36.70 31.56 26.03
N ALA A 843 -37.45 31.42 27.13
CA ALA A 843 -37.85 30.10 27.65
C ALA A 843 -38.74 29.33 26.64
N GLU A 844 -39.48 30.05 25.80
CA GLU A 844 -40.30 29.50 24.72
C GLU A 844 -39.49 29.18 23.45
N GLY A 845 -38.18 29.41 23.46
CA GLY A 845 -37.27 29.03 22.38
C GLY A 845 -37.18 30.03 21.21
N LYS A 846 -37.59 31.29 21.41
CA LYS A 846 -37.44 32.38 20.42
C LYS A 846 -36.11 33.10 20.61
N LEU A 847 -35.46 33.50 19.52
CA LEU A 847 -34.18 34.22 19.58
C LEU A 847 -34.39 35.65 20.08
N GLU A 848 -33.69 36.02 21.16
CA GLU A 848 -33.73 37.35 21.79
C GLU A 848 -32.48 38.18 21.49
N SER A 849 -31.29 37.56 21.49
CA SER A 849 -30.03 38.26 21.19
C SER A 849 -28.97 37.33 20.60
N THR A 850 -28.08 37.88 19.77
CA THR A 850 -27.00 37.14 19.12
C THR A 850 -25.85 38.06 18.75
N ASN A 851 -24.60 37.60 18.89
CA ASN A 851 -23.44 38.30 18.34
C ASN A 851 -23.29 38.09 16.81
N ARG A 852 -24.20 37.32 16.20
CA ARG A 852 -24.15 36.85 14.81
C ARG A 852 -25.50 37.03 14.08
N PRO A 853 -26.04 38.26 13.94
CA PRO A 853 -27.36 38.50 13.37
C PRO A 853 -27.51 38.04 11.90
N ASN A 854 -26.45 38.18 11.09
CA ASN A 854 -26.49 37.91 9.65
C ASN A 854 -26.92 36.47 9.28
N ILE A 855 -26.68 35.48 10.15
CA ILE A 855 -27.09 34.09 9.88
C ILE A 855 -28.62 33.90 9.91
N PHE A 856 -29.31 34.70 10.72
CA PHE A 856 -30.77 34.70 10.84
C PHE A 856 -31.41 35.69 9.84
N GLU A 857 -30.77 36.83 9.60
CA GLU A 857 -31.23 37.81 8.61
C GLU A 857 -31.19 37.25 7.19
N LYS A 858 -30.12 36.51 6.85
CA LYS A 858 -29.95 35.82 5.56
C LYS A 858 -30.70 34.49 5.46
N LYS A 859 -31.49 34.12 6.49
CA LYS A 859 -32.37 32.94 6.47
C LYS A 859 -31.63 31.62 6.30
N ILE A 860 -30.39 31.57 6.81
CA ILE A 860 -29.62 30.32 6.93
C ILE A 860 -30.13 29.54 8.13
N LEU A 861 -30.36 30.23 9.26
CA LEU A 861 -31.02 29.71 10.45
C LEU A 861 -32.36 30.42 10.68
N ALA A 862 -33.30 29.70 11.29
CA ALA A 862 -34.52 30.30 11.83
C ALA A 862 -34.25 30.86 13.23
N PRO A 863 -34.96 31.91 13.68
CA PRO A 863 -34.86 32.46 15.04
C PRO A 863 -35.57 31.56 16.07
N LEU A 864 -35.39 30.25 15.95
CA LEU A 864 -35.99 29.20 16.77
C LEU A 864 -34.88 28.28 17.26
N ILE A 865 -34.93 27.91 18.54
CA ILE A 865 -33.97 26.98 19.13
C ILE A 865 -34.11 25.57 18.55
N ASN A 866 -33.05 24.75 18.62
CA ASN A 866 -33.14 23.34 18.28
C ASN A 866 -34.25 22.64 19.11
N PRO A 867 -35.19 21.91 18.47
CA PRO A 867 -36.34 21.30 19.17
C PRO A 867 -35.95 20.26 20.22
N LYS A 868 -34.79 19.61 20.08
CA LYS A 868 -34.27 18.70 21.12
C LYS A 868 -33.72 19.46 22.32
N ALA A 869 -33.14 20.63 22.10
CA ALA A 869 -32.60 21.44 23.18
C ALA A 869 -33.73 21.97 24.08
N ILE A 870 -34.84 22.44 23.51
CA ILE A 870 -36.00 22.86 24.32
C ILE A 870 -36.66 21.67 25.03
N ALA A 871 -36.73 20.48 24.41
CA ALA A 871 -37.20 19.27 25.08
C ALA A 871 -36.36 18.94 26.32
N GLU A 872 -35.03 18.94 26.20
CA GLU A 872 -34.12 18.57 27.29
C GLU A 872 -34.08 19.66 28.38
N ILE A 873 -33.98 20.93 27.99
CA ILE A 873 -33.81 22.03 28.94
C ILE A 873 -35.14 22.39 29.64
N GLU A 874 -36.23 22.60 28.89
CA GLU A 874 -37.51 23.04 29.44
C GLU A 874 -38.40 21.87 29.88
N GLU A 875 -38.64 20.88 29.02
CA GLU A 875 -39.58 19.79 29.35
C GLU A 875 -39.00 18.78 30.34
N MET A 876 -37.72 18.43 30.21
CA MET A 876 -37.04 17.49 31.10
C MET A 876 -36.32 18.16 32.28
N GLY A 877 -36.22 19.50 32.29
CA GLY A 877 -35.60 20.27 33.36
C GLY A 877 -34.08 20.09 33.47
N GLN A 878 -33.39 19.73 32.37
CA GLN A 878 -31.93 19.64 32.36
C GLN A 878 -31.30 21.02 32.43
N SER A 879 -30.24 21.16 33.23
CA SER A 879 -29.50 22.43 33.29
C SER A 879 -28.65 22.71 32.04
N GLN A 880 -28.34 21.67 31.27
CA GLN A 880 -27.43 21.74 30.14
C GLN A 880 -27.67 20.59 29.15
N TYR A 881 -27.46 20.85 27.86
CA TYR A 881 -27.58 19.86 26.78
C TYR A 881 -26.53 20.12 25.71
N LEU A 882 -25.81 19.08 25.29
CA LEU A 882 -24.85 19.15 24.18
C LEU A 882 -25.50 18.54 22.95
N ALA A 883 -25.74 19.36 21.93
CA ALA A 883 -26.34 18.93 20.68
C ALA A 883 -25.29 18.76 19.58
N ASP A 884 -25.43 17.71 18.77
CA ASP A 884 -24.79 17.62 17.46
C ASP A 884 -25.73 18.25 16.41
N GLU A 885 -25.24 19.27 15.70
CA GLU A 885 -26.02 20.08 14.77
C GLU A 885 -25.42 20.08 13.36
N GLN A 886 -26.24 20.43 12.38
CA GLN A 886 -25.84 20.48 10.98
C GLN A 886 -26.44 21.69 10.26
N ILE A 887 -25.60 22.48 9.59
CA ILE A 887 -26.00 23.54 8.65
C ILE A 887 -25.44 23.20 7.28
N GLY A 888 -26.31 22.82 6.34
CA GLY A 888 -25.87 22.33 5.03
C GLY A 888 -24.97 21.10 5.19
N LYS A 889 -23.69 21.21 4.84
CA LYS A 889 -22.67 20.17 5.06
C LYS A 889 -21.81 20.35 6.32
N LEU A 890 -21.94 21.48 7.03
CA LEU A 890 -21.16 21.76 8.23
C LEU A 890 -21.77 21.00 9.42
N LEU A 891 -21.00 20.10 10.02
CA LEU A 891 -21.34 19.46 11.30
C LEU A 891 -20.63 20.20 12.44
N TYR A 892 -21.37 20.51 13.49
CA TYR A 892 -20.84 21.23 14.65
C TYR A 892 -21.57 20.83 15.92
N LYS A 893 -21.00 21.21 17.07
CA LYS A 893 -21.62 21.01 18.38
C LYS A 893 -22.16 22.32 18.92
N THR A 894 -23.30 22.29 19.60
CA THR A 894 -23.85 23.44 20.32
C THR A 894 -24.12 23.06 21.77
N VAL A 895 -23.63 23.88 22.69
CA VAL A 895 -23.95 23.74 24.11
C VAL A 895 -25.14 24.64 24.44
N TYR A 896 -26.22 24.02 24.89
CA TYR A 896 -27.40 24.69 25.42
C TYR A 896 -27.37 24.67 26.95
N LEU A 897 -27.65 25.81 27.58
CA LEU A 897 -27.64 25.99 29.02
C LEU A 897 -28.87 26.80 29.45
N SER A 898 -29.58 26.33 30.47
CA SER A 898 -30.60 27.16 31.12
C SER A 898 -29.93 28.31 31.87
N ILE A 899 -30.59 29.47 31.92
CA ILE A 899 -30.18 30.63 32.69
C ILE A 899 -31.14 30.74 33.89
N PRO A 900 -30.83 30.10 35.03
CA PRO A 900 -31.73 30.10 36.17
C PRO A 900 -31.71 31.45 36.90
N ALA A 901 -32.88 31.90 37.34
CA ALA A 901 -33.02 33.01 38.27
C ALA A 901 -32.35 32.68 39.61
N THR A 902 -31.64 33.65 40.18
CA THR A 902 -30.96 33.52 41.47
C THR A 902 -31.92 33.41 42.66
N THR A 903 -33.18 33.80 42.50
CA THR A 903 -34.19 33.82 43.57
C THR A 903 -35.03 32.55 43.67
N ASN A 904 -35.53 32.04 42.55
CA ASN A 904 -36.52 30.94 42.52
C ASN A 904 -36.12 29.76 41.59
N GLN A 905 -34.93 29.78 40.98
CA GLN A 905 -34.49 28.79 39.98
C GLN A 905 -35.40 28.67 38.74
N GLU A 906 -36.29 29.63 38.51
CA GLU A 906 -37.05 29.71 37.27
C GLU A 906 -36.10 29.92 36.09
N ASN A 907 -36.36 29.27 34.96
CA ASN A 907 -35.53 29.49 33.78
C ASN A 907 -35.86 30.85 33.17
N LEU A 908 -34.89 31.76 33.14
CA LEU A 908 -35.04 33.08 32.55
C LEU A 908 -34.97 33.01 31.02
N GLY A 909 -34.19 32.06 30.49
CA GLY A 909 -33.96 31.87 29.06
C GLY A 909 -32.88 30.82 28.82
N ILE A 910 -32.56 30.57 27.55
CA ILE A 910 -31.61 29.52 27.16
C ILE A 910 -30.43 30.15 26.42
N LEU A 911 -29.23 29.91 26.94
CA LEU A 911 -27.97 30.25 26.28
C LEU A 911 -27.57 29.12 25.33
N ALA A 912 -27.28 29.43 24.08
CA ALA A 912 -26.66 28.52 23.13
C ALA A 912 -25.29 29.04 22.72
N VAL A 913 -24.28 28.16 22.79
CA VAL A 913 -22.90 28.45 22.39
C VAL A 913 -22.49 27.43 21.32
N PRO A 914 -22.57 27.79 20.02
CA PRO A 914 -22.13 26.91 18.94
C PRO A 914 -20.60 26.88 18.81
N PHE A 915 -20.08 25.68 18.57
CA PHE A 915 -18.68 25.36 18.34
C PHE A 915 -18.49 24.85 16.92
N PHE A 916 -18.51 25.75 15.94
CA PHE A 916 -18.46 25.41 14.51
C PHE A 916 -17.21 24.65 14.06
N GLU A 917 -16.15 24.64 14.87
CA GLU A 917 -14.86 23.99 14.60
C GLU A 917 -14.72 22.60 15.22
N SER A 918 -15.74 22.11 15.93
CA SER A 918 -15.61 20.91 16.76
C SER A 918 -15.14 19.67 16.01
N GLU A 919 -15.53 19.52 14.74
CA GLU A 919 -15.08 18.41 13.89
C GLU A 919 -13.61 18.59 13.44
N ALA A 920 -13.22 19.81 13.08
CA ALA A 920 -11.87 20.11 12.62
C ALA A 920 -10.83 19.98 13.73
N GLU A 921 -11.15 20.44 14.95
CA GLU A 921 -10.30 20.25 16.14
C GLU A 921 -10.12 18.77 16.46
N LEU A 922 -11.21 18.00 16.49
CA LEU A 922 -11.16 16.56 16.74
C LEU A 922 -10.31 15.83 15.68
N ASN A 923 -10.50 16.15 14.40
CA ASN A 923 -9.74 15.55 13.30
C ASN A 923 -8.24 15.86 13.41
N THR A 924 -7.88 17.08 13.82
CA THR A 924 -6.47 17.47 14.01
C THR A 924 -5.82 16.67 15.16
N LEU A 925 -6.53 16.49 16.27
CA LEU A 925 -6.05 15.66 17.39
C LEU A 925 -5.90 14.19 17.01
N ILE A 926 -6.85 13.63 16.25
CA ILE A 926 -6.79 12.24 15.75
C ILE A 926 -5.60 12.07 14.78
N ALA A 927 -5.38 13.03 13.88
CA ALA A 927 -4.27 13.01 12.93
C ALA A 927 -2.89 12.93 13.61
N ASP A 928 -2.67 13.72 14.67
CA ASP A 928 -1.41 13.71 15.41
C ASP A 928 -1.14 12.35 16.08
N VAL A 929 -2.18 11.72 16.63
CA VAL A 929 -2.09 10.36 17.18
C VAL A 929 -1.79 9.33 16.09
N LEU A 930 -2.51 9.40 14.97
CA LEU A 930 -2.32 8.51 13.83
C LEU A 930 -0.89 8.55 13.33
N SER A 931 -0.31 9.75 13.22
CA SER A 931 1.09 9.96 12.86
C SER A 931 2.04 9.18 13.78
N ASN A 932 1.86 9.31 15.09
CA ASN A 932 2.70 8.63 16.08
C ASN A 932 2.53 7.10 16.03
N ILE A 933 1.30 6.61 15.89
CA ILE A 933 1.01 5.17 15.78
C ILE A 933 1.62 4.59 14.51
N PHE A 934 1.49 5.27 13.37
CA PHE A 934 2.04 4.80 12.09
C PHE A 934 3.57 4.84 12.11
N ASN A 935 4.18 5.85 12.72
CA ASN A 935 5.64 5.90 12.90
C ASN A 935 6.14 4.72 13.75
N ALA A 936 5.48 4.45 14.88
CA ALA A 936 5.80 3.29 15.72
C ALA A 936 5.61 1.98 14.95
N PHE A 937 4.54 1.88 14.15
CA PHE A 937 4.25 0.73 13.30
C PHE A 937 5.40 0.44 12.34
N VAL A 938 5.90 1.44 11.60
CA VAL A 938 7.00 1.26 10.65
C VAL A 938 8.26 0.76 11.35
N VAL A 939 8.63 1.36 12.48
CA VAL A 939 9.82 0.97 13.24
C VAL A 939 9.71 -0.49 13.72
N ILE A 940 8.58 -0.84 14.32
CA ILE A 940 8.32 -2.20 14.82
C ILE A 940 8.25 -3.21 13.68
N PHE A 941 7.62 -2.85 12.55
CA PHE A 941 7.50 -3.72 11.39
C PHE A 941 8.86 -3.99 10.74
N ILE A 942 9.72 -2.96 10.59
CA ILE A 942 11.08 -3.15 10.09
C ILE A 942 11.88 -4.05 11.04
N LEU A 943 11.79 -3.84 12.35
CA LEU A 943 12.43 -4.70 13.35
C LEU A 943 11.97 -6.16 13.20
N PHE A 944 10.67 -6.41 13.13
CA PHE A 944 10.13 -7.76 12.96
C PHE A 944 10.49 -8.37 11.60
N LEU A 945 10.61 -7.57 10.55
CA LEU A 945 11.04 -8.04 9.24
C LEU A 945 12.49 -8.54 9.29
N PHE A 946 13.39 -7.84 10.00
CA PHE A 946 14.76 -8.31 10.24
C PHE A 946 14.81 -9.56 11.12
N VAL A 947 14.05 -9.57 12.23
CA VAL A 947 13.97 -10.74 13.14
C VAL A 947 13.41 -11.96 12.41
N SER A 948 12.33 -11.79 11.65
CA SER A 948 11.67 -12.82 10.85
C SER A 948 12.62 -13.42 9.80
N TYR A 949 13.39 -12.57 9.12
CA TYR A 949 14.43 -13.03 8.19
C TYR A 949 15.48 -13.90 8.90
N PHE A 950 16.06 -13.41 10.01
CA PHE A 950 17.08 -14.13 10.78
C PHE A 950 16.57 -15.48 11.32
N VAL A 951 15.39 -15.47 11.94
CA VAL A 951 14.72 -16.66 12.48
C VAL A 951 14.45 -17.68 11.37
N SER A 952 13.91 -17.25 10.23
CA SER A 952 13.64 -18.14 9.10
C SER A 952 14.92 -18.77 8.55
N THR A 953 16.00 -17.99 8.41
CA THR A 953 17.29 -18.52 7.93
C THR A 953 17.94 -19.50 8.92
N ASN A 954 17.88 -19.21 10.22
CA ASN A 954 18.46 -20.08 11.24
C ASN A 954 17.70 -21.39 11.40
N LEU A 955 16.37 -21.36 11.31
CA LEU A 955 15.55 -22.55 11.42
C LEU A 955 15.67 -23.46 10.19
N THR A 956 15.95 -22.90 9.01
CA THR A 956 16.00 -23.67 7.76
C THR A 956 17.38 -24.18 7.38
N PHE A 957 18.44 -23.58 7.91
CA PHE A 957 19.82 -24.01 7.66
C PHE A 957 20.08 -25.48 8.06
N PRO A 958 19.68 -25.98 9.24
CA PRO A 958 19.99 -27.34 9.67
C PRO A 958 19.33 -28.39 8.77
N PHE A 959 18.08 -28.16 8.33
CA PHE A 959 17.40 -29.05 7.39
C PHE A 959 18.12 -29.13 6.05
N LYS A 960 18.65 -28.00 5.55
CA LYS A 960 19.43 -27.98 4.30
C LYS A 960 20.73 -28.77 4.45
N LEU A 961 21.43 -28.60 5.58
CA LEU A 961 22.65 -29.34 5.89
C LEU A 961 22.39 -30.85 6.01
N LEU A 962 21.34 -31.23 6.72
CA LEU A 962 20.90 -32.63 6.85
C LEU A 962 20.57 -33.25 5.50
N THR A 963 19.80 -32.55 4.67
CA THR A 963 19.46 -32.99 3.31
C THR A 963 20.71 -33.20 2.46
N GLN A 964 21.71 -32.31 2.59
CA GLN A 964 22.98 -32.45 1.86
C GLN A 964 23.79 -33.66 2.34
N LYS A 965 23.90 -33.87 3.67
CA LYS A 965 24.61 -35.03 4.23
C LYS A 965 23.93 -36.35 3.87
N LEU A 966 22.60 -36.41 3.93
CA LEU A 966 21.81 -37.57 3.46
C LEU A 966 22.04 -37.90 1.98
N LYS A 967 22.10 -36.88 1.10
CA LYS A 967 22.38 -37.10 -0.33
C LYS A 967 23.80 -37.58 -0.60
N ALA A 968 24.75 -37.26 0.27
CA ALA A 968 26.14 -37.66 0.16
C ALA A 968 26.44 -39.03 0.82
N THR A 969 25.49 -39.60 1.58
CA THR A 969 25.66 -40.89 2.26
C THR A 969 25.83 -42.03 1.24
N ASN A 970 26.89 -42.84 1.39
CA ASN A 970 27.19 -44.01 0.55
C ASN A 970 27.64 -45.22 1.39
N LEU A 971 28.04 -46.34 0.77
CA LEU A 971 28.45 -47.56 1.48
C LEU A 971 29.94 -47.57 1.91
N GLU A 972 30.71 -46.55 1.54
CA GLU A 972 32.16 -46.52 1.74
C GLU A 972 32.56 -45.61 2.90
N ASN A 973 32.27 -44.31 2.80
CA ASN A 973 32.74 -43.29 3.74
C ASN A 973 31.61 -42.32 4.11
N ASN A 974 31.06 -42.50 5.32
CA ASN A 974 30.04 -41.60 5.88
C ASN A 974 30.58 -40.86 7.10
N GLU A 975 30.41 -39.54 7.13
CA GLU A 975 30.78 -38.73 8.28
C GLU A 975 29.57 -38.44 9.18
N PRO A 976 29.71 -38.60 10.51
CA PRO A 976 28.67 -38.19 11.45
C PRO A 976 28.48 -36.68 11.45
N MET A 977 27.26 -36.25 11.74
CA MET A 977 26.94 -34.83 11.92
C MET A 977 26.98 -34.47 13.40
N TYR A 978 27.59 -33.34 13.73
CA TYR A 978 27.63 -32.80 15.09
C TYR A 978 26.71 -31.59 15.22
N TRP A 979 25.85 -31.62 16.24
CA TRP A 979 24.96 -30.52 16.59
C TRP A 979 24.99 -30.29 18.10
N GLY A 980 25.34 -29.07 18.52
CA GLY A 980 25.62 -28.74 19.92
C GLY A 980 24.38 -28.52 20.80
N SER A 981 23.21 -28.29 20.20
CA SER A 981 21.96 -28.02 20.92
C SER A 981 21.14 -29.29 21.13
N LYS A 982 20.48 -29.41 22.29
CA LYS A 982 19.54 -30.49 22.61
C LYS A 982 18.10 -30.13 22.23
N ASP A 983 17.92 -29.67 20.99
CA ASP A 983 16.63 -29.31 20.40
C ASP A 983 16.12 -30.42 19.46
N GLU A 984 14.97 -30.21 18.82
CA GLU A 984 14.39 -31.13 17.84
C GLU A 984 15.33 -31.40 16.66
N ILE A 985 16.18 -30.43 16.32
CA ILE A 985 17.22 -30.58 15.31
C ILE A 985 18.30 -31.53 15.81
N GLY A 986 18.76 -31.38 17.06
CA GLY A 986 19.69 -32.31 17.70
C GLY A 986 19.17 -33.74 17.75
N LEU A 987 17.87 -33.93 18.01
CA LEU A 987 17.22 -35.24 17.95
C LEU A 987 17.31 -35.84 16.54
N LEU A 988 17.00 -35.06 15.51
CA LEU A 988 17.04 -35.50 14.12
C LEU A 988 18.47 -35.84 13.67
N VAL A 989 19.46 -35.07 14.11
CA VAL A 989 20.88 -35.33 13.88
C VAL A 989 21.32 -36.63 14.56
N ASN A 990 20.84 -36.89 15.78
CA ASN A 990 21.13 -38.14 16.48
C ASN A 990 20.54 -39.36 15.77
N GLU A 991 19.30 -39.27 15.26
CA GLU A 991 18.70 -40.35 14.47
C GLU A 991 19.44 -40.59 13.15
N TYR A 992 19.90 -39.55 12.48
CA TYR A 992 20.77 -39.69 11.30
C TYR A 992 22.08 -40.43 11.65
N ASN A 993 22.74 -40.06 12.75
CA ASN A 993 23.96 -40.74 13.20
C ASN A 993 23.69 -42.20 13.60
N ASN A 994 22.54 -42.50 14.21
CA ASN A 994 22.13 -43.86 14.56
C ASN A 994 21.90 -44.71 13.29
N MET A 995 21.27 -44.14 12.26
CA MET A 995 21.14 -44.80 10.96
C MET A 995 22.51 -45.09 10.34
N LEU A 996 23.47 -44.15 10.38
CA LEU A 996 24.83 -44.39 9.89
C LEU A 996 25.49 -45.57 10.63
N PHE A 997 25.37 -45.62 11.95
CA PHE A 997 25.89 -46.73 12.76
C PHE A 997 25.27 -48.08 12.38
N LYS A 998 23.94 -48.12 12.17
CA LYS A 998 23.25 -49.34 11.71
C LYS A 998 23.73 -49.78 10.32
N LEU A 999 23.92 -48.83 9.41
CA LEU A 999 24.38 -49.11 8.05
C LEU A 999 25.81 -49.69 8.04
N GLU A 1000 26.70 -49.14 8.86
CA GLU A 1000 28.06 -49.67 9.03
C GLU A 1000 28.05 -51.10 9.60
N ASN A 1001 27.19 -51.37 10.59
CA ASN A 1001 27.04 -52.71 11.14
C ASN A 1001 26.47 -53.70 10.13
N SER A 1002 25.44 -53.32 9.36
CA SER A 1002 24.88 -54.18 8.30
C SER A 1002 25.91 -54.53 7.24
N LYS A 1003 26.79 -53.58 6.84
CA LYS A 1003 27.92 -53.85 5.94
C LYS A 1003 28.87 -54.90 6.50
N LYS A 1004 29.26 -54.78 7.78
CA LYS A 1004 30.14 -55.77 8.45
C LYS A 1004 29.50 -57.15 8.47
N VAL A 1005 28.21 -57.22 8.78
CA VAL A 1005 27.46 -58.49 8.77
C VAL A 1005 27.44 -59.09 7.36
N LEU A 1006 27.04 -58.34 6.34
CA LEU A 1006 27.01 -58.82 4.95
C LEU A 1006 28.36 -59.40 4.47
N ALA A 1007 29.46 -58.68 4.71
CA ALA A 1007 30.79 -59.15 4.35
C ALA A 1007 31.17 -60.46 5.08
N SER A 1008 30.73 -60.62 6.35
CA SER A 1008 30.96 -61.87 7.09
C SER A 1008 30.13 -63.04 6.53
N THR A 1009 28.90 -62.79 6.09
CA THR A 1009 28.00 -63.82 5.53
C THR A 1009 28.48 -64.31 4.16
N GLU A 1010 28.97 -63.41 3.30
CA GLU A 1010 29.59 -63.79 2.02
C GLU A 1010 30.81 -64.69 2.25
N LYS A 1011 31.66 -64.32 3.22
CA LYS A 1011 32.82 -65.13 3.62
C LYS A 1011 32.41 -66.52 4.13
N GLU A 1012 31.37 -66.60 4.96
CA GLU A 1012 30.86 -67.87 5.48
C GLU A 1012 30.28 -68.75 4.37
N SER A 1013 29.57 -68.17 3.40
CA SER A 1013 29.02 -68.89 2.25
C SER A 1013 30.13 -69.52 1.40
N ALA A 1014 31.16 -68.75 1.05
CA ALA A 1014 32.33 -69.25 0.30
C ALA A 1014 33.08 -70.35 1.06
N TRP A 1015 33.20 -70.21 2.39
CA TRP A 1015 33.79 -71.23 3.26
C TRP A 1015 32.99 -72.55 3.24
N ARG A 1016 31.67 -72.46 3.28
CA ARG A 1016 30.77 -73.62 3.30
C ARG A 1016 30.85 -74.44 2.02
N GLU A 1017 30.96 -73.77 0.87
CA GLU A 1017 31.07 -74.40 -0.44
C GLU A 1017 32.41 -75.13 -0.61
N MET A 1018 33.52 -74.49 -0.22
CA MET A 1018 34.83 -75.15 -0.24
C MET A 1018 34.92 -76.35 0.71
N ALA A 1019 34.41 -76.22 1.95
CA ALA A 1019 34.46 -77.31 2.92
C ALA A 1019 33.76 -78.58 2.40
N LYS A 1020 32.67 -78.42 1.64
CA LYS A 1020 31.95 -79.52 1.00
C LYS A 1020 32.80 -80.23 -0.06
N GLN A 1021 33.56 -79.48 -0.86
CA GLN A 1021 34.45 -80.02 -1.88
C GLN A 1021 35.63 -80.79 -1.27
N VAL A 1022 36.26 -80.24 -0.23
CA VAL A 1022 37.38 -80.88 0.48
C VAL A 1022 36.94 -82.19 1.14
N ALA A 1023 35.77 -82.22 1.76
CA ALA A 1023 35.21 -83.46 2.31
C ALA A 1023 35.03 -84.55 1.24
N HIS A 1024 34.63 -84.16 0.02
CA HIS A 1024 34.47 -85.08 -1.10
C HIS A 1024 35.82 -85.60 -1.62
N GLU A 1025 36.83 -84.74 -1.70
CA GLU A 1025 38.17 -85.10 -2.16
C GLU A 1025 38.96 -85.94 -1.14
N ILE A 1026 38.71 -85.77 0.17
CA ILE A 1026 39.26 -86.65 1.24
C ILE A 1026 38.64 -88.06 1.19
N LYS A 1027 37.35 -88.18 0.88
CA LYS A 1027 36.64 -89.47 0.82
C LYS A 1027 37.16 -90.40 -0.29
N ASN A 1028 37.57 -89.80 -1.41
CA ASN A 1028 38.05 -90.50 -2.60
C ASN A 1028 39.30 -91.38 -2.38
N PRO A 1029 40.38 -90.93 -1.70
CA PRO A 1029 41.56 -91.76 -1.36
C PRO A 1029 41.33 -92.68 -0.15
N LEU A 1030 40.49 -92.29 0.82
CA LEU A 1030 40.20 -93.10 2.03
C LEU A 1030 39.48 -94.42 1.73
N THR A 1031 38.58 -94.42 0.75
CA THR A 1031 37.76 -95.60 0.42
C THR A 1031 38.60 -96.73 -0.21
N PRO A 1032 39.42 -96.49 -1.25
CA PRO A 1032 40.33 -97.48 -1.81
C PRO A 1032 41.41 -97.94 -0.82
N MET A 1033 41.92 -97.05 0.04
CA MET A 1033 42.88 -97.45 1.09
C MET A 1033 42.28 -98.49 2.04
N LYS A 1034 41.06 -98.24 2.52
CA LYS A 1034 40.35 -99.18 3.40
C LYS A 1034 40.14 -100.53 2.70
N LEU A 1035 39.73 -100.52 1.44
CA LEU A 1035 39.54 -101.75 0.66
C LEU A 1035 40.87 -102.50 0.44
N THR A 1036 41.96 -101.78 0.19
CA THR A 1036 43.31 -102.35 0.01
C THR A 1036 43.84 -102.96 1.30
N LEU A 1037 43.66 -102.30 2.45
CA LEU A 1037 43.98 -102.85 3.78
C LEU A 1037 43.14 -104.08 4.10
N GLN A 1038 41.83 -104.04 3.86
CA GLN A 1038 40.94 -105.20 4.06
C GLN A 1038 41.33 -106.38 3.17
N HIS A 1039 41.78 -106.10 1.94
CA HIS A 1039 42.29 -107.12 1.03
C HIS A 1039 43.60 -107.74 1.56
N LEU A 1040 44.54 -106.92 2.06
CA LEU A 1040 45.79 -107.41 2.68
C LEU A 1040 45.54 -108.28 3.92
N ILE A 1041 44.61 -107.87 4.80
CA ILE A 1041 44.21 -108.66 5.98
C ILE A 1041 43.63 -110.02 5.54
N ARG A 1042 42.73 -110.04 4.55
CA ARG A 1042 42.18 -111.29 4.00
C ARG A 1042 43.25 -112.20 3.40
N LEU A 1043 44.26 -111.65 2.73
CA LEU A 1043 45.37 -112.44 2.17
C LEU A 1043 46.29 -113.01 3.27
N GLN A 1044 46.44 -112.30 4.40
CA GLN A 1044 47.18 -112.77 5.58
C GLN A 1044 46.44 -113.90 6.28
N ASP A 1045 45.15 -113.72 6.58
CA ASP A 1045 44.31 -114.72 7.27
C ASP A 1045 44.20 -116.04 6.46
N ALA A 1046 44.29 -115.95 5.13
CA ALA A 1046 44.29 -117.10 4.22
C ALA A 1046 45.66 -117.80 4.06
N GLY A 1047 46.72 -117.32 4.76
CA GLY A 1047 48.07 -117.90 4.69
C GLY A 1047 48.74 -117.78 3.32
N ARG A 1048 48.34 -116.81 2.48
CA ARG A 1048 48.80 -116.64 1.09
C ARG A 1048 49.69 -115.41 0.89
N LEU A 1049 50.30 -114.93 1.96
CA LEU A 1049 51.09 -113.69 1.98
C LEU A 1049 52.59 -113.91 1.67
N ASP A 1050 52.92 -114.89 0.84
CA ASP A 1050 54.32 -115.27 0.54
C ASP A 1050 54.93 -114.48 -0.65
N ASP A 1051 54.09 -113.73 -1.37
CA ASP A 1051 54.48 -112.94 -2.55
C ASP A 1051 54.87 -111.51 -2.12
N ALA A 1052 56.13 -111.37 -1.69
CA ALA A 1052 56.68 -110.11 -1.16
C ALA A 1052 56.51 -108.91 -2.12
N GLU A 1053 56.48 -109.17 -3.43
CA GLU A 1053 56.25 -108.15 -4.47
C GLU A 1053 54.83 -107.56 -4.42
N LYS A 1054 53.79 -108.39 -4.22
CA LYS A 1054 52.39 -107.92 -4.17
C LYS A 1054 52.08 -107.17 -2.87
N LEU A 1055 52.65 -107.61 -1.76
CA LEU A 1055 52.56 -106.90 -0.49
C LEU A 1055 53.21 -105.52 -0.60
N LYS A 1056 54.43 -105.47 -1.17
CA LYS A 1056 55.15 -104.22 -1.41
C LYS A 1056 54.34 -103.26 -2.26
N ARG A 1057 53.78 -103.69 -3.41
CA ARG A 1057 52.94 -102.84 -4.27
C ARG A 1057 51.67 -102.34 -3.58
N SER A 1058 51.03 -103.17 -2.74
CA SER A 1058 49.83 -102.76 -2.01
C SER A 1058 50.15 -101.74 -0.92
N LEU A 1059 51.28 -101.91 -0.21
CA LEU A 1059 51.78 -100.95 0.76
C LEU A 1059 52.22 -99.63 0.09
N GLU A 1060 52.90 -99.69 -1.05
CA GLU A 1060 53.25 -98.52 -1.87
C GLU A 1060 52.00 -97.78 -2.35
N THR A 1061 50.95 -98.51 -2.75
CA THR A 1061 49.66 -97.91 -3.13
C THR A 1061 49.02 -97.20 -1.93
N LEU A 1062 49.06 -97.78 -0.73
CA LEU A 1062 48.56 -97.14 0.48
C LEU A 1062 49.37 -95.88 0.84
N ILE A 1063 50.70 -95.93 0.74
CA ILE A 1063 51.58 -94.78 0.97
C ILE A 1063 51.23 -93.64 0.00
N HIS A 1064 51.09 -93.94 -1.30
CA HIS A 1064 50.69 -92.93 -2.29
C HIS A 1064 49.32 -92.28 -1.99
N GLN A 1065 48.36 -93.04 -1.47
CA GLN A 1065 47.05 -92.50 -1.09
C GLN A 1065 47.11 -91.66 0.20
N VAL A 1066 48.01 -91.99 1.14
CA VAL A 1066 48.31 -91.16 2.33
C VAL A 1066 49.00 -89.86 1.93
N ASP A 1067 49.92 -89.90 0.97
CA ASP A 1067 50.57 -88.70 0.43
C ASP A 1067 49.55 -87.80 -0.29
N ALA A 1068 48.62 -88.38 -1.06
CA ALA A 1068 47.53 -87.64 -1.68
C ALA A 1068 46.62 -86.95 -0.64
N LEU A 1069 46.27 -87.63 0.45
CA LEU A 1069 45.53 -87.03 1.57
C LEU A 1069 46.29 -85.91 2.25
N SER A 1070 47.59 -86.08 2.44
CA SER A 1070 48.46 -85.05 3.01
C SER A 1070 48.54 -83.83 2.09
N GLY A 1071 48.57 -84.04 0.76
CA GLY A 1071 48.49 -82.99 -0.25
C GLY A 1071 47.19 -82.19 -0.19
N ILE A 1072 46.04 -82.87 -0.05
CA ILE A 1072 44.72 -82.24 0.10
C ILE A 1072 44.65 -81.45 1.42
N ALA A 1073 45.09 -82.03 2.53
CA ALA A 1073 45.07 -81.37 3.84
C ALA A 1073 45.99 -80.14 3.89
N SER A 1074 47.18 -80.22 3.26
CA SER A 1074 48.12 -79.09 3.16
C SER A 1074 47.57 -77.97 2.27
N SER A 1075 46.94 -78.31 1.15
CA SER A 1075 46.29 -77.35 0.24
C SER A 1075 45.09 -76.67 0.91
N PHE A 1076 44.28 -77.43 1.65
CA PHE A 1076 43.17 -76.90 2.45
C PHE A 1076 43.64 -75.98 3.59
N SER A 1077 44.69 -76.36 4.32
CA SER A 1077 45.29 -75.51 5.36
C SER A 1077 45.86 -74.21 4.78
N THR A 1078 46.46 -74.27 3.60
CA THR A 1078 47.02 -73.10 2.90
C THR A 1078 45.91 -72.13 2.47
N PHE A 1079 44.77 -72.63 1.98
CA PHE A 1079 43.62 -71.79 1.66
C PHE A 1079 42.94 -71.22 2.93
N ALA A 1080 42.75 -72.04 3.97
CA ALA A 1080 42.18 -71.59 5.25
C ALA A 1080 43.04 -70.53 5.96
N LYS A 1081 44.34 -70.50 5.66
CA LYS A 1081 45.30 -69.51 6.15
C LYS A 1081 45.60 -68.40 5.15
N MET A 1082 44.94 -68.31 3.99
CA MET A 1082 45.16 -67.21 3.05
C MET A 1082 44.93 -65.88 3.78
N PRO A 1083 45.97 -65.08 4.01
CA PRO A 1083 45.78 -63.71 4.47
C PRO A 1083 45.10 -62.93 3.34
N LEU A 1084 44.34 -61.89 3.68
CA LEU A 1084 43.93 -60.90 2.69
C LEU A 1084 45.21 -60.36 2.02
N PRO A 1085 45.30 -60.30 0.67
CA PRO A 1085 46.45 -59.73 -0.01
C PRO A 1085 46.73 -58.35 0.56
N ASN A 1086 47.90 -58.14 1.14
CA ASN A 1086 48.26 -56.84 1.68
C ASN A 1086 48.89 -56.04 0.55
N SER A 1087 48.05 -55.37 -0.23
CA SER A 1087 48.48 -54.57 -1.36
C SER A 1087 49.14 -53.29 -0.85
N GLU A 1088 50.47 -53.26 -0.89
CA GLU A 1088 51.29 -52.13 -0.46
C GLU A 1088 52.18 -51.64 -1.61
N LEU A 1089 52.73 -50.43 -1.48
CA LEU A 1089 53.67 -49.89 -2.46
C LEU A 1089 54.99 -50.68 -2.39
N MET A 1090 55.35 -51.42 -3.44
CA MET A 1090 56.59 -52.23 -3.49
C MET A 1090 57.41 -51.97 -4.75
N ASN A 1091 58.72 -52.24 -4.69
CA ASN A 1091 59.61 -52.17 -5.85
C ASN A 1091 59.65 -53.53 -6.58
N PHE A 1092 58.89 -53.65 -7.67
CA PHE A 1092 58.74 -54.91 -8.41
C PHE A 1092 60.07 -55.48 -8.92
N LYS A 1093 60.99 -54.61 -9.34
CA LYS A 1093 62.32 -55.02 -9.84
C LYS A 1093 63.15 -55.75 -8.79
N LEU A 1094 63.03 -55.33 -7.53
CA LEU A 1094 63.74 -55.94 -6.41
C LEU A 1094 63.28 -57.39 -6.19
N VAL A 1095 61.96 -57.61 -6.25
CA VAL A 1095 61.35 -58.95 -6.13
C VAL A 1095 61.77 -59.86 -7.28
N VAL A 1096 61.79 -59.37 -8.53
CA VAL A 1096 62.26 -60.13 -9.70
C VAL A 1096 63.71 -60.58 -9.50
N ASN A 1097 64.62 -59.65 -9.16
CA ASN A 1097 66.03 -59.97 -8.95
C ASN A 1097 66.24 -61.00 -7.84
N GLN A 1098 65.57 -60.84 -6.69
CA GLN A 1098 65.67 -61.78 -5.56
C GLN A 1098 65.28 -63.19 -5.95
N VAL A 1099 64.26 -63.36 -6.79
CA VAL A 1099 63.83 -64.69 -7.24
C VAL A 1099 64.82 -65.27 -8.24
N LEU A 1100 65.33 -64.48 -9.18
CA LEU A 1100 66.30 -64.95 -10.18
C LEU A 1100 67.65 -65.34 -9.54
N ASP A 1101 68.07 -64.63 -8.50
CA ASP A 1101 69.28 -64.96 -7.73
C ASP A 1101 69.23 -66.38 -7.14
N LEU A 1102 68.04 -66.89 -6.77
CA LEU A 1102 67.86 -68.24 -6.25
C LEU A 1102 68.19 -69.34 -7.28
N PHE A 1103 68.09 -69.03 -8.57
CA PHE A 1103 68.32 -69.98 -9.66
C PHE A 1103 69.63 -69.72 -10.42
N SER A 1104 70.33 -68.62 -10.13
CA SER A 1104 71.55 -68.19 -10.83
C SER A 1104 72.78 -69.06 -10.53
N GLY A 1105 72.76 -69.83 -9.45
CA GLY A 1105 73.87 -70.71 -9.00
C GLY A 1105 73.74 -72.18 -9.40
N ASP A 1106 72.65 -72.58 -10.07
CA ASP A 1106 72.39 -73.97 -10.44
C ASP A 1106 73.08 -74.29 -11.78
N GLN A 1107 74.06 -75.19 -11.79
CA GLN A 1107 74.82 -75.53 -13.00
C GLN A 1107 73.98 -76.32 -14.03
N GLU A 1108 72.80 -76.83 -13.64
CA GLU A 1108 71.93 -77.63 -14.51
C GLU A 1108 70.93 -76.78 -15.32
N VAL A 1109 70.78 -75.48 -15.05
CA VAL A 1109 69.84 -74.57 -15.74
C VAL A 1109 70.57 -73.36 -16.32
N GLU A 1110 70.20 -72.95 -17.53
CA GLU A 1110 70.68 -71.71 -18.14
C GLU A 1110 69.64 -70.60 -17.97
N LEU A 1111 69.92 -69.63 -17.11
CA LEU A 1111 69.07 -68.47 -16.86
C LEU A 1111 69.63 -67.24 -17.58
N VAL A 1112 68.86 -66.66 -18.48
CA VAL A 1112 69.23 -65.44 -19.21
C VAL A 1112 68.27 -64.32 -18.79
N PHE A 1113 68.80 -63.31 -18.11
CA PHE A 1113 68.01 -62.15 -17.67
C PHE A 1113 68.35 -60.92 -18.52
N GLN A 1114 67.34 -60.35 -19.17
CA GLN A 1114 67.40 -59.10 -19.91
C GLN A 1114 66.55 -58.04 -19.22
N ASP A 1115 67.12 -56.87 -18.96
CA ASP A 1115 66.48 -55.79 -18.22
C ASP A 1115 66.57 -54.48 -18.99
N ASP A 1116 65.50 -54.15 -19.72
CA ASP A 1116 65.33 -52.93 -20.51
C ASP A 1116 64.47 -51.88 -19.78
N SER A 1117 64.33 -52.01 -18.45
CA SER A 1117 63.62 -51.03 -17.63
C SER A 1117 64.42 -49.74 -17.38
N PHE A 1118 65.76 -49.80 -17.47
CA PHE A 1118 66.70 -48.67 -17.23
C PHE A 1118 66.49 -47.86 -15.93
N THR A 1119 65.70 -48.36 -14.97
CA THR A 1119 65.45 -47.75 -13.66
C THR A 1119 65.73 -48.73 -12.53
N LYS A 1120 66.15 -48.26 -11.34
CA LYS A 1120 66.33 -49.12 -10.16
C LYS A 1120 65.03 -49.33 -9.36
N ASN A 1121 64.02 -48.51 -9.62
CA ASN A 1121 62.77 -48.53 -8.86
C ASN A 1121 61.57 -48.63 -9.81
N ILE A 1122 60.80 -49.70 -9.66
CA ILE A 1122 59.54 -49.92 -10.38
C ILE A 1122 58.41 -50.02 -9.35
N PRO A 1123 57.77 -48.89 -8.98
CA PRO A 1123 56.74 -48.86 -7.95
C PRO A 1123 55.41 -49.43 -8.48
N ILE A 1124 54.93 -50.50 -7.86
CA ILE A 1124 53.58 -51.05 -8.10
C ILE A 1124 52.88 -51.34 -6.76
N MET A 1125 51.55 -51.40 -6.78
CA MET A 1125 50.74 -51.84 -5.63
C MET A 1125 50.75 -53.37 -5.64
N GLY A 1126 51.22 -54.01 -4.58
CA GLY A 1126 51.36 -55.46 -4.54
C GLY A 1126 51.84 -56.04 -3.22
N ASP A 1127 51.84 -57.36 -3.14
CA ASP A 1127 52.39 -58.14 -2.03
C ASP A 1127 53.69 -58.81 -2.50
N ASP A 1128 54.82 -58.42 -1.92
CA ASP A 1128 56.17 -58.83 -2.30
C ASP A 1128 56.38 -60.34 -2.19
N LYS A 1129 55.88 -60.96 -1.12
CA LYS A 1129 55.93 -62.42 -0.88
C LYS A 1129 55.05 -63.18 -1.87
N LEU A 1130 53.86 -62.66 -2.15
CA LEU A 1130 52.95 -63.27 -3.12
C LEU A 1130 53.59 -63.25 -4.51
N PHE A 1131 54.09 -62.10 -4.97
CA PHE A 1131 54.69 -61.99 -6.30
C PHE A 1131 56.00 -62.74 -6.44
N GLY A 1132 56.84 -62.78 -5.40
CA GLY A 1132 58.02 -63.64 -5.37
C GLY A 1132 57.67 -65.11 -5.60
N ARG A 1133 56.59 -65.59 -4.95
CA ARG A 1133 56.07 -66.95 -5.15
C ARG A 1133 55.50 -67.18 -6.55
N VAL A 1134 54.82 -66.18 -7.13
CA VAL A 1134 54.30 -66.26 -8.50
C VAL A 1134 55.44 -66.42 -9.50
N ILE A 1135 56.45 -65.56 -9.43
CA ILE A 1135 57.60 -65.59 -10.35
C ILE A 1135 58.37 -66.89 -10.19
N SER A 1136 58.64 -67.32 -8.95
CA SER A 1136 59.31 -68.59 -8.66
C SER A 1136 58.55 -69.79 -9.23
N ASN A 1137 57.22 -69.81 -9.09
CA ASN A 1137 56.38 -70.88 -9.65
C ASN A 1137 56.46 -70.91 -11.20
N LEU A 1138 56.50 -69.77 -11.86
CA LEU A 1138 56.60 -69.71 -13.33
C LEU A 1138 57.98 -70.19 -13.82
N VAL A 1139 59.07 -69.80 -13.14
CA VAL A 1139 60.42 -70.28 -13.43
C VAL A 1139 60.53 -71.80 -13.23
N ILE A 1140 60.03 -72.32 -12.10
CA ILE A 1140 59.99 -73.77 -11.82
C ILE A 1140 59.16 -74.52 -12.86
N ASN A 1141 58.00 -73.96 -13.24
CA ASN A 1141 57.16 -74.55 -14.28
C ASN A 1141 57.88 -74.61 -15.63
N GLY A 1142 58.63 -73.56 -15.98
CA GLY A 1142 59.45 -73.51 -17.19
C GLY A 1142 60.55 -74.56 -17.18
N ILE A 1143 61.31 -74.70 -16.08
CA ILE A 1143 62.36 -75.73 -15.93
C ILE A 1143 61.77 -77.13 -16.09
N GLN A 1144 60.63 -77.39 -15.45
CA GLN A 1144 59.95 -78.69 -15.50
C GLN A 1144 59.25 -78.99 -16.83
N ALA A 1145 59.10 -78.00 -17.72
CA ALA A 1145 58.48 -78.18 -19.03
C ALA A 1145 59.45 -78.76 -20.08
N VAL A 1146 60.75 -78.78 -19.78
CA VAL A 1146 61.83 -79.25 -20.65
C VAL A 1146 61.95 -80.76 -20.60
N GLU A 1147 62.17 -81.40 -21.75
CA GLU A 1147 62.29 -82.86 -21.83
C GLU A 1147 63.59 -83.37 -21.19
N PRO A 1148 63.57 -84.57 -20.56
CA PRO A 1148 64.75 -85.15 -19.94
C PRO A 1148 65.90 -85.31 -20.94
N GLY A 1149 67.07 -84.73 -20.65
CA GLY A 1149 68.25 -84.77 -21.51
C GLY A 1149 68.51 -83.51 -22.34
N VAL A 1150 67.57 -82.54 -22.34
CA VAL A 1150 67.76 -81.20 -22.89
C VAL A 1150 68.02 -80.22 -21.74
N LYS A 1151 69.05 -79.38 -21.87
CA LYS A 1151 69.37 -78.37 -20.84
C LYS A 1151 68.24 -77.31 -20.79
N PRO A 1152 67.62 -77.05 -19.63
CA PRO A 1152 66.61 -76.01 -19.49
C PRO A 1152 67.21 -74.62 -19.71
N VAL A 1153 66.59 -73.83 -20.59
CA VAL A 1153 66.93 -72.43 -20.87
C VAL A 1153 65.72 -71.58 -20.53
N ILE A 1154 65.86 -70.74 -19.50
CA ILE A 1154 64.82 -69.80 -19.08
C ILE A 1154 65.28 -68.38 -19.41
N ARG A 1155 64.57 -67.71 -20.33
CA ARG A 1155 64.77 -66.29 -20.62
C ARG A 1155 63.78 -65.47 -19.83
N VAL A 1156 64.26 -64.46 -19.12
CA VAL A 1156 63.42 -63.51 -18.38
C VAL A 1156 63.70 -62.12 -18.93
N TRP A 1157 62.66 -61.45 -19.42
CA TRP A 1157 62.76 -60.11 -19.99
C TRP A 1157 61.85 -59.14 -19.24
N LEU A 1158 62.45 -58.07 -18.70
CA LEU A 1158 61.77 -57.02 -17.94
C LEU A 1158 61.87 -55.69 -18.69
N TRP A 1159 60.74 -55.06 -18.99
CA TRP A 1159 60.70 -53.73 -19.62
C TRP A 1159 59.55 -52.87 -19.09
N LEU A 1160 59.61 -51.56 -19.40
CA LEU A 1160 58.63 -50.56 -18.98
C LEU A 1160 58.01 -49.85 -20.19
N THR A 1161 56.79 -49.36 -20.00
CA THR A 1161 56.09 -48.41 -20.86
C THR A 1161 55.67 -47.20 -20.02
N ASP A 1162 55.13 -46.14 -20.62
CA ASP A 1162 54.66 -44.95 -19.90
C ASP A 1162 53.58 -45.24 -18.83
N GLN A 1163 52.90 -46.39 -18.92
CA GLN A 1163 51.73 -46.71 -18.08
C GLN A 1163 51.86 -48.02 -17.29
N ALA A 1164 52.79 -48.90 -17.64
CA ALA A 1164 52.88 -50.24 -17.06
C ALA A 1164 54.29 -50.86 -17.14
N VAL A 1165 54.59 -51.78 -16.22
CA VAL A 1165 55.74 -52.71 -16.29
C VAL A 1165 55.31 -54.04 -16.88
N PHE A 1166 56.21 -54.66 -17.65
CA PHE A 1166 56.02 -55.98 -18.25
C PHE A 1166 57.15 -56.93 -17.84
N LEU A 1167 56.78 -58.15 -17.49
CA LEU A 1167 57.70 -59.25 -17.22
C LEU A 1167 57.33 -60.45 -18.11
N GLU A 1168 58.29 -60.89 -18.91
CA GLU A 1168 58.20 -62.06 -19.77
C GLU A 1168 59.12 -63.17 -19.22
N ILE A 1169 58.60 -64.40 -19.17
CA ILE A 1169 59.34 -65.59 -18.75
C ILE A 1169 59.14 -66.67 -19.82
N THR A 1170 60.18 -66.94 -20.59
CA THR A 1170 60.18 -67.91 -21.71
C THR A 1170 60.99 -69.14 -21.35
N ASP A 1171 60.40 -70.32 -21.57
CA ASP A 1171 61.09 -71.61 -21.50
C ASP A 1171 61.35 -72.20 -22.90
N ASN A 1172 62.27 -73.16 -22.98
CA ASN A 1172 62.53 -73.99 -24.17
C ASN A 1172 61.89 -75.39 -24.05
N GLY A 1173 60.77 -75.49 -23.34
CA GLY A 1173 60.09 -76.75 -23.06
C GLY A 1173 59.24 -77.29 -24.22
N LYS A 1174 58.45 -78.32 -23.95
CA LYS A 1174 57.61 -78.99 -24.96
C LYS A 1174 56.40 -78.17 -25.45
N GLY A 1175 56.12 -77.02 -24.83
CA GLY A 1175 54.91 -76.23 -25.08
C GLY A 1175 53.64 -76.81 -24.45
N ILE A 1176 52.52 -76.11 -24.60
CA ILE A 1176 51.19 -76.47 -24.08
C ILE A 1176 50.27 -76.79 -25.27
N THR A 1177 49.67 -77.99 -25.27
CA THR A 1177 48.74 -78.43 -26.34
C THR A 1177 47.47 -77.57 -26.37
N ASP A 1178 46.85 -77.42 -27.56
CA ASP A 1178 45.66 -76.58 -27.74
C ASP A 1178 44.50 -76.95 -26.80
N GLU A 1179 44.32 -78.24 -26.51
CA GLU A 1179 43.26 -78.72 -25.59
C GLU A 1179 43.45 -78.29 -24.13
N LEU A 1180 44.67 -77.91 -23.75
CA LEU A 1180 45.03 -77.53 -22.38
C LEU A 1180 45.01 -76.01 -22.18
N LYS A 1181 45.08 -75.22 -23.25
CA LYS A 1181 45.24 -73.75 -23.19
C LYS A 1181 44.19 -73.05 -22.34
N ASP A 1182 42.93 -73.44 -22.48
CA ASP A 1182 41.81 -72.85 -21.74
C ASP A 1182 41.70 -73.34 -20.28
N LYS A 1183 42.49 -74.35 -19.90
CA LYS A 1183 42.38 -75.03 -18.61
C LYS A 1183 43.51 -74.72 -17.64
N ILE A 1184 44.67 -74.25 -18.12
CA ILE A 1184 45.87 -74.11 -17.27
C ILE A 1184 45.75 -73.11 -16.12
N PHE A 1185 44.82 -72.15 -16.20
CA PHE A 1185 44.55 -71.19 -15.12
C PHE A 1185 43.36 -71.57 -14.22
N ILE A 1186 42.68 -72.68 -14.51
CA ILE A 1186 41.57 -73.17 -13.70
C ILE A 1186 42.15 -73.79 -12.41
N PRO A 1187 41.69 -73.38 -11.21
CA PRO A 1187 42.12 -74.00 -9.96
C PRO A 1187 41.96 -75.52 -9.99
N ASN A 1188 42.92 -76.25 -9.42
CA ASN A 1188 42.98 -77.71 -9.34
C ASN A 1188 43.21 -78.43 -10.69
N PHE A 1189 43.52 -77.68 -11.75
CA PHE A 1189 43.93 -78.27 -13.02
C PHE A 1189 45.46 -78.48 -13.05
N SER A 1190 45.90 -79.74 -13.17
CA SER A 1190 47.32 -80.12 -13.29
C SER A 1190 47.47 -81.29 -14.24
N THR A 1191 48.49 -81.26 -15.10
CA THR A 1191 48.86 -82.37 -15.99
C THR A 1191 49.93 -83.29 -15.38
N LYS A 1192 50.35 -83.03 -14.14
CA LYS A 1192 51.39 -83.76 -13.41
C LYS A 1192 50.78 -84.60 -12.28
N SER A 1193 51.30 -85.80 -12.06
CA SER A 1193 50.82 -86.76 -11.06
C SER A 1193 51.00 -86.30 -9.59
N THR A 1194 51.86 -85.30 -9.33
CA THR A 1194 52.20 -84.80 -7.99
C THR A 1194 51.89 -83.30 -7.78
N GLY A 1195 51.32 -82.61 -8.77
CA GLY A 1195 51.08 -81.16 -8.72
C GLY A 1195 49.70 -80.80 -8.15
N SER A 1196 49.64 -79.81 -7.26
CA SER A 1196 48.37 -79.37 -6.61
C SER A 1196 47.38 -78.65 -7.54
N GLY A 1197 47.79 -78.26 -8.75
CA GLY A 1197 46.94 -77.53 -9.71
C GLY A 1197 46.54 -76.11 -9.26
N LEU A 1198 47.10 -75.60 -8.16
CA LEU A 1198 46.76 -74.28 -7.60
C LEU A 1198 47.73 -73.17 -8.02
N GLY A 1199 48.96 -73.50 -8.43
CA GLY A 1199 50.04 -72.53 -8.64
C GLY A 1199 49.74 -71.45 -9.70
N LEU A 1200 49.26 -71.85 -10.88
CA LEU A 1200 48.92 -70.91 -11.96
C LEU A 1200 47.62 -70.14 -11.69
N ALA A 1201 46.66 -70.76 -11.00
CA ALA A 1201 45.43 -70.09 -10.57
C ALA A 1201 45.71 -69.00 -9.52
N ILE A 1202 46.61 -69.27 -8.55
CA ILE A 1202 47.08 -68.29 -7.57
C ILE A 1202 47.87 -67.17 -8.27
N ALA A 1203 48.71 -67.51 -9.25
CA ALA A 1203 49.41 -66.51 -10.06
C ALA A 1203 48.44 -65.56 -10.77
N LYS A 1204 47.41 -66.09 -11.42
CA LYS A 1204 46.39 -65.27 -12.09
C LYS A 1204 45.61 -64.39 -11.12
N SER A 1205 45.11 -64.96 -10.03
CA SER A 1205 44.38 -64.18 -9.02
C SER A 1205 45.24 -63.10 -8.38
N GLY A 1206 46.51 -63.40 -8.06
CA GLY A 1206 47.45 -62.42 -7.49
C GLY A 1206 47.75 -61.25 -8.43
N VAL A 1207 47.99 -61.55 -9.72
CA VAL A 1207 48.25 -60.52 -10.74
C VAL A 1207 47.02 -59.66 -11.01
N GLU A 1208 45.83 -60.26 -11.15
CA GLU A 1208 44.59 -59.52 -11.40
C GLU A 1208 44.15 -58.66 -10.20
N THR A 1209 44.36 -59.14 -8.96
CA THR A 1209 44.05 -58.37 -7.74
C THR A 1209 44.89 -57.11 -7.59
N ALA A 1210 46.13 -57.12 -8.12
CA ALA A 1210 47.00 -55.94 -8.18
C ALA A 1210 46.70 -55.01 -9.37
N GLY A 1211 45.59 -55.23 -10.08
CA GLY A 1211 45.23 -54.47 -11.29
C GLY A 1211 46.05 -54.82 -12.53
N GLY A 1212 46.84 -55.91 -12.47
CA GLY A 1212 47.65 -56.40 -13.57
C GLY A 1212 46.94 -57.44 -14.45
N LYS A 1213 47.65 -57.96 -15.46
CA LYS A 1213 47.16 -59.05 -16.33
C LYS A 1213 48.25 -60.10 -16.53
N ILE A 1214 47.87 -61.37 -16.53
CA ILE A 1214 48.74 -62.51 -16.89
C ILE A 1214 48.17 -63.25 -18.10
N TRP A 1215 49.02 -63.64 -19.04
CA TRP A 1215 48.68 -64.51 -20.17
C TRP A 1215 49.92 -65.27 -20.64
N PHE A 1216 49.78 -66.13 -21.65
CA PHE A 1216 50.89 -66.89 -22.19
C PHE A 1216 50.74 -67.11 -23.70
N GLU A 1217 51.88 -67.34 -24.35
CA GLU A 1217 51.98 -67.81 -25.73
C GLU A 1217 52.81 -69.09 -25.72
N THR A 1218 52.48 -70.04 -26.58
CA THR A 1218 53.12 -71.36 -26.55
C THR A 1218 53.12 -71.97 -27.94
N GLU A 1219 54.22 -72.64 -28.28
CA GLU A 1219 54.35 -73.39 -29.52
C GLU A 1219 54.90 -74.79 -29.19
N MET A 1220 54.22 -75.82 -29.69
CA MET A 1220 54.59 -77.22 -29.45
C MET A 1220 56.02 -77.47 -29.91
N GLY A 1221 56.83 -78.07 -29.02
CA GLY A 1221 58.24 -78.39 -29.28
C GLY A 1221 59.20 -77.20 -29.28
N LYS A 1222 58.74 -75.95 -29.06
CA LYS A 1222 59.59 -74.77 -28.94
C LYS A 1222 59.60 -74.12 -27.55
N GLY A 1223 58.49 -74.22 -26.81
CA GLY A 1223 58.40 -73.72 -25.43
C GLY A 1223 57.16 -72.89 -25.14
N THR A 1224 57.11 -72.32 -23.94
CA THR A 1224 56.05 -71.40 -23.49
C THR A 1224 56.62 -70.10 -22.98
N THR A 1225 55.94 -69.01 -23.28
CA THR A 1225 56.23 -67.66 -22.81
C THR A 1225 55.08 -67.17 -21.96
N PHE A 1226 55.31 -66.90 -20.67
CA PHE A 1226 54.35 -66.25 -19.78
C PHE A 1226 54.62 -64.74 -19.72
N TYR A 1227 53.55 -63.95 -19.81
CA TYR A 1227 53.59 -62.49 -19.73
C TYR A 1227 52.81 -61.99 -18.53
N LEU A 1228 53.40 -61.07 -17.77
CA LEU A 1228 52.76 -60.35 -16.67
C LEU A 1228 52.86 -58.86 -16.93
N THR A 1229 51.79 -58.11 -16.65
CA THR A 1229 51.79 -56.64 -16.72
C THR A 1229 51.15 -56.03 -15.48
N PHE A 1230 51.67 -54.89 -15.03
CA PHE A 1230 51.17 -54.16 -13.87
C PHE A 1230 51.17 -52.64 -14.14
N PRO A 1231 50.13 -51.90 -13.71
CA PRO A 1231 50.10 -50.45 -13.86
C PRO A 1231 51.15 -49.78 -12.96
N LEU A 1232 51.83 -48.77 -13.48
CA LEU A 1232 52.78 -47.97 -12.69
C LEU A 1232 52.02 -46.99 -11.80
N ILE A 1233 52.55 -46.78 -10.59
CA ILE A 1233 52.08 -45.72 -9.69
C ILE A 1233 52.98 -44.51 -9.93
N GLY A 1234 52.38 -43.43 -10.43
CA GLY A 1234 53.06 -42.16 -10.73
C GLY A 1234 53.56 -41.41 -9.50
#